data_AF-V8P0N9-F1
#
_entry.id   AF-V8P0N9-F1
#
_cell.length_a   1.000
_cell.length_b   1.000
_cell.length_c   1.000
_cell.angle_alpha   90.00
_cell.angle_beta   90.00
_cell.angle_gamma   90.00
#
_symmetry.space_group_name_H-M   'P 1'
#
loop_
_entity.id
_entity.type
_entity.pdbx_description
1 polymer ?
#
loop_
_entity_poly.entity_id
_entity_poly.type
_entity_poly.pdbx_seq_one_letter_code
_entity_poly.pdbx_strand_id
1 'polypeptide(L)'
;MQVQEILRNLRLPEFEDFSQFFRSLPTSTLVGIGAFAAIIAYWLVNRPKAVKPPCDLLMQSEEIEVAERAEALGSGLLQKGCKSSPNQFIGVFAQNRPEWIISELACYTYSMVVVPLYDTLGPGSIRYIINTVVCDKPEKARVLLEHVERKQTSGLKSIILMDPFEKDLKERGQRCGVQIQAMLEVENCGRECWHAPVPPHPEDLSIVCFTSGTTGNPKGAMLTHGNVVADFSGFLKVTEKVIFPRQDDVLISFLPLAHMFERVIQSQWSPTYEDVHISYLPLAHMFERMVQSVVYCHGGRIGFFQGDIRLLSDDMKALRPTIFPVVPRLLNRMYDKIFSQADTPVKRWLLEFAANRKKAEVQSGIVRNDSVWDILFFNKIQASLGGCVRMIVTGAAPASPTVLGFLRAALGCQVYEGYGQTECTAGCTFTTPGDWTSGHVGAPLPCNFIKLVDVEELNYFSSKGEGEICVKGPNVFKGYLKDKERTAEALDKDSWLHTGDIGKWLSNGTLKIIDRKKHIFKLAQGEYIAPEKIENIYIRSEPVSQIYVHGDSLQAFLVGIVVPDAEVMPGWAKKRGFHGTFTDLCSNEELKHAIMEDMVQLGKESGLHSFEQVKAVSIHSEMFSVQNGLLTPTLKARRPELREYFKKQIEDLYSIQSAKVVIEIELNCAGIFIPKIQFFKNGTQYSLKEICPFVAVVLLQKDLLEMSYMKIIEKLSKIVKPNRLNVVPTKRKGDSIS
;
A
#
# COMPACT_ATOMS: atom_id res chain seq x y z
N MET A 1 -3.09 -67.03 -3.76
CA MET A 1 -1.97 -67.89 -3.30
C MET A 1 -0.68 -67.14 -2.95
N GLN A 2 -0.40 -65.94 -3.47
CA GLN A 2 0.87 -65.23 -3.20
C GLN A 2 0.95 -64.40 -1.90
N VAL A 3 -0.16 -64.07 -1.23
CA VAL A 3 -0.14 -63.22 -0.02
C VAL A 3 0.22 -64.01 1.25
N GLN A 4 -0.20 -65.29 1.33
CA GLN A 4 0.13 -66.16 2.48
C GLN A 4 1.60 -66.57 2.50
N GLU A 5 2.27 -66.63 1.34
CA GLU A 5 3.70 -66.95 1.24
C GLU A 5 4.59 -65.79 1.68
N ILE A 6 4.20 -64.55 1.35
CA ILE A 6 4.91 -63.33 1.77
C ILE A 6 4.83 -63.13 3.28
N LEU A 7 3.66 -63.40 3.89
CA LEU A 7 3.46 -63.30 5.33
C LEU A 7 4.28 -64.34 6.11
N ARG A 8 4.51 -65.53 5.54
CA ARG A 8 5.32 -66.58 6.17
C ARG A 8 6.83 -66.27 6.17
N ASN A 9 7.30 -65.49 5.19
CA ASN A 9 8.71 -65.06 5.10
C ASN A 9 9.06 -63.88 6.02
N LEU A 10 8.08 -63.15 6.54
CA LEU A 10 8.29 -61.95 7.36
C LEU A 10 8.46 -62.22 8.86
N ARG A 11 8.37 -63.47 9.35
CA ARG A 11 8.45 -63.83 10.79
C ARG A 11 7.72 -62.82 11.70
N LEU A 12 6.52 -62.39 11.32
CA LEU A 12 5.71 -61.56 12.21
C LEU A 12 5.11 -62.48 13.29
N PRO A 13 5.28 -62.17 14.59
CA PRO A 13 4.73 -62.98 15.67
C PRO A 13 3.20 -63.09 15.55
N GLU A 14 2.64 -64.22 15.97
CA GLU A 14 1.18 -64.36 16.04
C GLU A 14 0.61 -63.36 17.06
N PHE A 15 -0.66 -62.98 16.93
CA PHE A 15 -1.27 -61.95 17.80
C PHE A 15 -1.18 -62.26 19.30
N GLU A 16 -1.03 -63.54 19.68
CA GLU A 16 -0.80 -63.96 21.06
C GLU A 16 0.59 -63.57 21.60
N ASP A 17 1.63 -63.62 20.75
CA ASP A 17 3.01 -63.22 21.09
C ASP A 17 3.12 -61.71 21.39
N PHE A 18 2.32 -60.89 20.72
CA PHE A 18 2.25 -59.46 20.99
C PHE A 18 1.72 -59.16 22.39
N SER A 19 0.71 -59.92 22.85
CA SER A 19 0.16 -59.72 24.20
C SER A 19 1.15 -60.14 25.29
N GLN A 20 1.92 -61.20 25.07
CA GLN A 20 2.98 -61.64 25.97
C GLN A 20 4.15 -60.66 25.98
N PHE A 21 4.51 -60.08 24.83
CA PHE A 21 5.53 -59.05 24.72
C PHE A 21 5.16 -57.81 25.53
N PHE A 22 3.92 -57.32 25.45
CA PHE A 22 3.50 -56.18 26.27
C PHE A 22 3.44 -56.51 27.77
N ARG A 23 3.14 -57.75 28.15
CA ARG A 23 3.14 -58.20 29.57
C ARG A 23 4.55 -58.38 30.14
N SER A 24 5.57 -58.61 29.31
CA SER A 24 6.96 -58.80 29.76
C SER A 24 7.73 -57.48 29.90
N LEU A 25 7.16 -56.36 29.44
CA LEU A 25 7.78 -55.04 29.55
C LEU A 25 7.63 -54.44 30.96
N PRO A 26 8.68 -53.78 31.49
CA PRO A 26 8.59 -53.05 32.75
C PRO A 26 7.51 -51.96 32.70
N THR A 27 6.88 -51.67 33.85
CA THR A 27 5.84 -50.65 33.97
C THR A 27 6.28 -49.28 33.45
N SER A 28 7.55 -48.91 33.65
CA SER A 28 8.13 -47.66 33.12
C SER A 28 8.14 -47.61 31.59
N THR A 29 8.40 -48.73 30.92
CA THR A 29 8.39 -48.83 29.46
C THR A 29 6.96 -48.78 28.92
N LEU A 30 6.00 -49.43 29.59
CA LEU A 30 4.58 -49.35 29.22
C LEU A 30 4.03 -47.93 29.37
N VAL A 31 4.39 -47.23 30.45
CA VAL A 31 4.06 -45.81 30.64
C VAL A 31 4.73 -44.94 29.56
N GLY A 32 5.98 -45.23 29.19
CA GLY A 32 6.68 -44.55 28.10
C GLY A 32 6.01 -44.73 26.74
N ILE A 33 5.59 -45.96 26.40
CA ILE A 33 4.85 -46.26 25.17
C ILE A 33 3.48 -45.58 25.18
N GLY A 34 2.77 -45.59 26.33
CA GLY A 34 1.49 -44.90 26.49
C GLY A 34 1.62 -43.38 26.34
N ALA A 35 2.65 -42.78 26.93
CA ALA A 35 2.94 -41.35 26.79
C ALA A 35 3.31 -40.99 25.35
N PHE A 36 4.12 -41.81 24.68
CA PHE A 36 4.48 -41.61 23.27
C PHE A 36 3.27 -41.74 22.34
N ALA A 37 2.40 -42.74 22.57
CA ALA A 37 1.15 -42.91 21.84
C ALA A 37 0.19 -41.73 22.08
N ALA A 38 0.09 -41.22 23.32
CA ALA A 38 -0.72 -40.05 23.64
C ALA A 38 -0.18 -38.77 23.00
N ILE A 39 1.15 -38.58 22.96
CA ILE A 39 1.81 -37.46 22.27
C ILE A 39 1.57 -37.55 20.75
N ILE A 40 1.70 -38.74 20.16
CA ILE A 40 1.40 -38.95 18.74
C ILE A 40 -0.09 -38.72 18.45
N ALA A 41 -1.00 -39.21 19.30
CA ALA A 41 -2.43 -38.98 19.14
C ALA A 41 -2.79 -37.49 19.28
N TYR A 42 -2.24 -36.82 20.29
CA TYR A 42 -2.38 -35.37 20.47
C TYR A 42 -1.81 -34.59 19.29
N TRP A 43 -0.66 -35.00 18.76
CA TRP A 43 -0.06 -34.41 17.56
C TRP A 43 -0.89 -34.73 16.31
N LEU A 44 -1.45 -35.92 16.13
CA LEU A 44 -2.31 -36.26 14.98
C LEU A 44 -3.65 -35.52 15.00
N VAL A 45 -4.19 -35.25 16.19
CA VAL A 45 -5.44 -34.48 16.39
C VAL A 45 -5.20 -32.98 16.21
N ASN A 46 -4.07 -32.46 16.71
CA ASN A 46 -3.76 -31.03 16.72
C ASN A 46 -2.73 -30.60 15.67
N ARG A 47 -2.22 -31.51 14.83
CA ARG A 47 -1.33 -31.13 13.72
C ARG A 47 -2.10 -30.21 12.78
N PRO A 48 -1.43 -29.19 12.21
CA PRO A 48 -2.00 -28.41 11.14
C PRO A 48 -2.48 -29.39 10.04
N LYS A 49 -3.80 -29.49 9.90
CA LYS A 49 -4.40 -30.23 8.78
C LYS A 49 -4.04 -29.47 7.52
N ALA A 50 -3.75 -30.19 6.44
CA ALA A 50 -3.65 -29.55 5.13
C ALA A 50 -4.94 -28.76 4.92
N VAL A 51 -4.80 -27.44 4.75
CA VAL A 51 -5.91 -26.60 4.28
C VAL A 51 -6.34 -27.25 2.99
N LYS A 52 -7.57 -27.79 2.94
CA LYS A 52 -8.14 -28.16 1.65
C LYS A 52 -8.19 -26.85 0.88
N PRO A 53 -7.44 -26.73 -0.22
CA PRO A 53 -7.46 -25.51 -1.01
C PRO A 53 -8.93 -25.25 -1.35
N PRO A 54 -9.41 -24.03 -1.13
CA PRO A 54 -10.81 -23.68 -1.35
C PRO A 54 -11.21 -23.76 -2.83
N CYS A 55 -10.24 -23.97 -3.72
CA CYS A 55 -10.39 -24.35 -5.11
C CYS A 55 -9.76 -25.72 -5.38
N ASP A 56 -10.31 -26.44 -6.36
CA ASP A 56 -9.72 -27.70 -6.85
C ASP A 56 -8.39 -27.41 -7.56
N LEU A 57 -7.28 -27.91 -7.01
CA LEU A 57 -5.95 -27.73 -7.61
C LEU A 57 -5.79 -28.48 -8.93
N LEU A 58 -6.68 -29.43 -9.25
CA LEU A 58 -6.71 -30.09 -10.56
C LEU A 58 -7.35 -29.20 -11.64
N MET A 59 -8.03 -28.11 -11.25
CA MET A 59 -8.51 -27.06 -12.17
C MET A 59 -7.60 -25.81 -12.19
N GLN A 60 -6.39 -25.87 -11.62
CA GLN A 60 -5.46 -24.72 -11.59
C GLN A 60 -4.90 -24.31 -12.97
N SER A 61 -5.07 -25.16 -13.97
CA SER A 61 -4.72 -24.86 -15.35
C SER A 61 -5.75 -25.51 -16.26
N GLU A 62 -6.98 -24.98 -16.26
CA GLU A 62 -7.71 -24.98 -17.51
C GLU A 62 -6.88 -24.15 -18.48
N GLU A 63 -6.44 -24.75 -19.59
CA GLU A 63 -6.07 -23.98 -20.79
C GLU A 63 -7.35 -23.28 -21.23
N ILE A 64 -7.62 -22.14 -20.61
CA ILE A 64 -8.64 -21.25 -21.12
C ILE A 64 -8.05 -20.79 -22.45
N GLU A 65 -8.72 -21.14 -23.54
CA GLU A 65 -8.47 -20.56 -24.86
C GLU A 65 -8.90 -19.08 -24.78
N VAL A 66 -8.11 -18.26 -24.06
CA VAL A 66 -8.41 -16.87 -23.73
C VAL A 66 -8.64 -16.09 -25.02
N ALA A 67 -7.85 -16.39 -26.06
CA ALA A 67 -8.01 -15.81 -27.39
C ALA A 67 -9.38 -16.14 -27.99
N GLU A 68 -9.78 -17.42 -28.02
CA GLU A 68 -11.07 -17.83 -28.58
C GLU A 68 -12.25 -17.27 -27.80
N ARG A 69 -12.17 -17.27 -26.46
CA ARG A 69 -13.20 -16.66 -25.61
C ARG A 69 -13.27 -15.14 -25.79
N ALA A 70 -12.13 -14.47 -25.94
CA ALA A 70 -12.08 -13.04 -26.21
C ALA A 70 -12.68 -12.71 -27.58
N GLU A 71 -12.36 -13.50 -28.61
CA GLU A 71 -12.95 -13.37 -29.94
C GLU A 71 -14.47 -13.60 -29.90
N ALA A 72 -14.92 -14.67 -29.24
CA ALA A 72 -16.33 -14.98 -29.06
C ALA A 72 -17.07 -13.89 -28.28
N LEU A 73 -16.53 -13.43 -27.15
CA LEU A 73 -17.14 -12.35 -26.38
C LEU A 73 -17.21 -11.05 -27.19
N GLY A 74 -16.13 -10.69 -27.88
CA GLY A 74 -16.06 -9.46 -28.69
C GLY A 74 -17.03 -9.50 -29.88
N SER A 75 -17.09 -10.61 -30.61
CA SER A 75 -18.11 -10.84 -31.65
C SER A 75 -19.53 -10.74 -31.07
N GLY A 76 -19.76 -11.33 -29.89
CA GLY A 76 -21.02 -11.23 -29.19
C GLY A 76 -21.39 -9.79 -28.85
N LEU A 77 -20.44 -8.99 -28.36
CA LEU A 77 -20.64 -7.57 -28.07
C LEU A 77 -21.04 -6.77 -29.32
N LEU A 78 -20.43 -7.05 -30.48
CA LEU A 78 -20.80 -6.44 -31.75
C LEU A 78 -22.24 -6.79 -32.15
N GLN A 79 -22.62 -8.06 -32.02
CA GLN A 79 -23.99 -8.52 -32.29
C GLN A 79 -25.02 -7.87 -31.35
N LYS A 80 -24.61 -7.49 -30.13
CA LYS A 80 -25.44 -6.72 -29.18
C LYS A 80 -25.42 -5.21 -29.42
N GLY A 81 -24.85 -4.75 -30.53
CA GLY A 81 -24.87 -3.35 -30.97
C GLY A 81 -23.71 -2.50 -30.47
N CYS A 82 -22.67 -3.09 -29.88
CA CYS A 82 -21.39 -2.40 -29.71
C CYS A 82 -20.73 -2.19 -31.08
N LYS A 83 -19.89 -1.17 -31.21
CA LYS A 83 -19.17 -0.88 -32.45
C LYS A 83 -17.70 -1.21 -32.29
N SER A 84 -17.08 -1.79 -33.31
CA SER A 84 -15.63 -1.86 -33.40
C SER A 84 -15.10 -0.44 -33.66
N SER A 85 -14.68 0.23 -32.59
CA SER A 85 -14.30 1.65 -32.64
C SER A 85 -13.59 2.11 -31.36
N PRO A 86 -12.54 2.94 -31.47
CA PRO A 86 -11.83 3.52 -30.32
C PRO A 86 -12.67 4.54 -29.53
N ASN A 87 -13.94 4.75 -29.91
CA ASN A 87 -14.92 5.55 -29.17
C ASN A 87 -16.00 4.70 -28.47
N GLN A 88 -15.94 3.37 -28.61
CA GLN A 88 -16.83 2.43 -27.95
C GLN A 88 -16.23 2.05 -26.58
N PHE A 89 -16.84 2.53 -25.51
CA PHE A 89 -16.40 2.25 -24.14
C PHE A 89 -17.16 1.06 -23.53
N ILE A 90 -16.42 0.09 -22.99
CA ILE A 90 -16.96 -1.07 -22.28
C ILE A 90 -16.51 -0.99 -20.82
N GLY A 91 -17.47 -0.85 -19.91
CA GLY A 91 -17.18 -0.88 -18.47
C GLY A 91 -16.85 -2.30 -18.00
N VAL A 92 -15.82 -2.47 -17.18
CA VAL A 92 -15.56 -3.76 -16.50
C VAL A 92 -15.57 -3.52 -14.99
N PHE A 93 -16.64 -4.01 -14.35
CA PHE A 93 -16.88 -3.89 -12.92
C PHE A 93 -16.76 -5.24 -12.21
N ALA A 94 -15.52 -5.74 -12.13
CA ALA A 94 -15.24 -7.08 -11.62
C ALA A 94 -13.97 -7.08 -10.76
N GLN A 95 -13.94 -7.99 -9.79
CA GLN A 95 -12.72 -8.38 -9.08
C GLN A 95 -11.78 -9.13 -10.03
N ASN A 96 -10.52 -9.32 -9.61
CA ASN A 96 -9.55 -10.01 -10.43
C ASN A 96 -9.95 -11.47 -10.65
N ARG A 97 -10.14 -11.84 -11.92
CA ARG A 97 -10.50 -13.20 -12.36
C ARG A 97 -10.23 -13.35 -13.87
N PRO A 98 -10.18 -14.58 -14.42
CA PRO A 98 -9.91 -14.80 -15.84
C PRO A 98 -10.86 -14.04 -16.77
N GLU A 99 -12.16 -14.00 -16.46
CA GLU A 99 -13.19 -13.34 -17.26
C GLU A 99 -13.00 -11.83 -17.36
N TRP A 100 -12.33 -11.22 -16.37
CA TRP A 100 -11.90 -9.83 -16.45
C TRP A 100 -10.95 -9.64 -17.63
N ILE A 101 -9.92 -10.49 -17.73
CA ILE A 101 -8.89 -10.44 -18.78
C ILE A 101 -9.50 -10.77 -20.14
N ILE A 102 -10.41 -11.75 -20.20
CA ILE A 102 -11.15 -12.08 -21.43
C ILE A 102 -11.96 -10.88 -21.92
N SER A 103 -12.62 -10.17 -21.01
CA SER A 103 -13.40 -8.96 -21.34
C SER A 103 -12.53 -7.84 -21.91
N GLU A 104 -11.33 -7.68 -21.36
CA GLU A 104 -10.35 -6.74 -21.89
C GLU A 104 -9.84 -7.14 -23.27
N LEU A 105 -9.38 -8.37 -23.43
CA LEU A 105 -8.86 -8.84 -24.70
C LEU A 105 -9.94 -8.80 -25.77
N ALA A 106 -11.20 -9.10 -25.42
CA ALA A 106 -12.34 -8.93 -26.30
C ALA A 106 -12.51 -7.47 -26.76
N CYS A 107 -12.23 -6.50 -25.89
CA CYS A 107 -12.22 -5.09 -26.29
C CYS A 107 -11.10 -4.81 -27.29
N TYR A 108 -9.87 -5.25 -26.99
CA TYR A 108 -8.71 -5.03 -27.86
C TYR A 108 -8.86 -5.69 -29.23
N THR A 109 -9.34 -6.94 -29.28
CA THR A 109 -9.56 -7.69 -30.54
C THR A 109 -10.45 -6.95 -31.53
N TYR A 110 -11.36 -6.09 -31.04
CA TYR A 110 -12.30 -5.33 -31.86
C TYR A 110 -12.20 -3.82 -31.62
N SER A 111 -11.00 -3.30 -31.31
CA SER A 111 -10.72 -1.86 -31.19
C SER A 111 -11.64 -1.09 -30.24
N MET A 112 -12.25 -1.74 -29.25
CA MET A 112 -13.06 -1.10 -28.22
C MET A 112 -12.18 -0.70 -27.02
N VAL A 113 -12.63 0.30 -26.26
CA VAL A 113 -11.91 0.86 -25.12
C VAL A 113 -12.43 0.25 -23.83
N VAL A 114 -11.54 -0.36 -23.05
CA VAL A 114 -11.89 -0.87 -21.72
C VAL A 114 -11.92 0.25 -20.68
N VAL A 115 -12.94 0.26 -19.83
CA VAL A 115 -13.10 1.22 -18.73
C VAL A 115 -13.21 0.45 -17.41
N PRO A 116 -12.10 0.19 -16.72
CA PRO A 116 -12.14 -0.50 -15.44
C PRO A 116 -12.87 0.32 -14.37
N LEU A 117 -13.68 -0.36 -13.57
CA LEU A 117 -14.39 0.22 -12.43
C LEU A 117 -13.92 -0.43 -11.12
N TYR A 118 -13.49 0.37 -10.15
CA TYR A 118 -13.20 -0.06 -8.79
C TYR A 118 -14.50 -0.38 -8.03
N ASP A 119 -14.46 -1.39 -7.14
CA ASP A 119 -15.49 -1.74 -6.13
C ASP A 119 -15.93 -0.56 -5.25
N THR A 120 -15.12 0.50 -5.22
CA THR A 120 -15.21 1.63 -4.29
C THR A 120 -15.34 2.97 -5.02
N LEU A 121 -15.40 2.95 -6.36
CA LEU A 121 -15.71 4.15 -7.14
C LEU A 121 -17.21 4.43 -7.00
N GLY A 122 -17.53 5.61 -6.49
CA GLY A 122 -18.91 6.09 -6.42
C GLY A 122 -19.54 6.33 -7.80
N PRO A 123 -20.83 6.70 -7.83
CA PRO A 123 -21.65 6.91 -9.05
C PRO A 123 -21.02 7.71 -10.21
N GLY A 124 -20.03 8.55 -9.92
CA GLY A 124 -19.50 9.55 -10.84
C GLY A 124 -18.74 8.98 -12.04
N SER A 125 -18.01 7.87 -11.89
CA SER A 125 -17.23 7.26 -12.99
C SER A 125 -18.11 6.50 -13.98
N ILE A 126 -19.19 5.89 -13.51
CA ILE A 126 -20.12 5.10 -14.36
C ILE A 126 -20.81 5.99 -15.40
N ARG A 127 -21.01 7.28 -15.10
CA ARG A 127 -21.62 8.27 -16.02
C ARG A 127 -20.88 8.41 -17.35
N TYR A 128 -19.58 8.11 -17.36
CA TYR A 128 -18.78 8.18 -18.57
C TYR A 128 -18.90 6.95 -19.44
N ILE A 129 -19.43 5.84 -18.89
CA ILE A 129 -19.74 4.62 -19.64
C ILE A 129 -21.15 4.76 -20.22
N ILE A 130 -21.24 4.63 -21.54
CA ILE A 130 -22.44 5.06 -22.27
C ILE A 130 -23.41 3.92 -22.55
N ASN A 131 -23.01 2.64 -22.52
CA ASN A 131 -23.89 1.58 -23.04
C ASN A 131 -23.80 0.22 -22.34
N THR A 132 -22.59 -0.32 -22.14
CA THR A 132 -22.38 -1.72 -21.74
C THR A 132 -21.41 -1.84 -20.56
N VAL A 133 -21.76 -2.66 -19.57
CA VAL A 133 -20.88 -2.99 -18.43
C VAL A 133 -20.85 -4.49 -18.20
N VAL A 134 -19.64 -5.07 -18.10
CA VAL A 134 -19.42 -6.45 -17.66
C VAL A 134 -19.20 -6.46 -16.14
N CYS A 135 -19.93 -7.28 -15.41
CA CYS A 135 -19.87 -7.38 -13.94
C CYS A 135 -19.57 -8.81 -13.50
N ASP A 136 -18.83 -8.99 -12.41
CA ASP A 136 -18.63 -10.31 -11.82
C ASP A 136 -19.90 -10.82 -11.12
N LYS A 137 -20.46 -10.02 -10.20
CA LYS A 137 -21.47 -10.45 -9.22
C LYS A 137 -22.84 -9.79 -9.44
N PRO A 138 -23.96 -10.50 -9.17
CA PRO A 138 -25.32 -9.94 -9.21
C PRO A 138 -25.51 -8.69 -8.35
N GLU A 139 -24.84 -8.60 -7.19
CA GLU A 139 -24.91 -7.45 -6.28
C GLU A 139 -24.42 -6.17 -6.96
N LYS A 140 -23.37 -6.25 -7.77
CA LYS A 140 -22.85 -5.10 -8.52
C LYS A 140 -23.82 -4.65 -9.61
N ALA A 141 -24.46 -5.61 -10.30
CA ALA A 141 -25.53 -5.30 -11.24
C ALA A 141 -26.71 -4.61 -10.54
N ARG A 142 -27.11 -5.04 -9.33
CA ARG A 142 -28.15 -4.37 -8.54
C ARG A 142 -27.78 -2.92 -8.20
N VAL A 143 -26.53 -2.66 -7.84
CA VAL A 143 -26.02 -1.30 -7.63
C VAL A 143 -26.16 -0.48 -8.91
N LEU A 144 -25.74 -1.00 -10.07
CA LEU A 144 -25.88 -0.29 -11.34
C LEU A 144 -27.34 0.04 -11.68
N LEU A 145 -28.26 -0.91 -11.48
CA LEU A 145 -29.69 -0.68 -11.71
C LEU A 145 -30.27 0.40 -10.80
N GLU A 146 -29.88 0.42 -9.52
CA GLU A 146 -30.29 1.48 -8.60
C GLU A 146 -29.85 2.87 -9.08
N HIS A 147 -28.66 2.98 -9.68
CA HIS A 147 -28.19 4.23 -10.28
C HIS A 147 -29.00 4.63 -11.53
N VAL A 148 -29.44 3.65 -12.33
CA VAL A 148 -30.32 3.88 -13.48
C VAL A 148 -31.70 4.38 -13.01
N GLU A 149 -32.28 3.73 -12.00
CA GLU A 149 -33.57 4.11 -11.38
C GLU A 149 -33.51 5.54 -10.81
N ARG A 150 -32.38 5.91 -10.19
CA ARG A 150 -32.11 7.27 -9.69
C ARG A 150 -31.74 8.28 -10.78
N LYS A 151 -31.79 7.89 -12.06
CA LYS A 151 -31.42 8.71 -13.25
C LYS A 151 -29.97 9.24 -13.20
N GLN A 152 -29.09 8.56 -12.47
CA GLN A 152 -27.68 8.94 -12.35
C GLN A 152 -26.84 8.38 -13.51
N THR A 153 -27.27 7.28 -14.13
CA THR A 153 -26.55 6.56 -15.20
C THR A 153 -27.48 6.16 -16.34
N SER A 154 -28.26 7.11 -16.86
CA SER A 154 -29.31 6.87 -17.87
C SER A 154 -28.82 6.37 -19.24
N GLY A 155 -27.50 6.29 -19.46
CA GLY A 155 -26.91 5.74 -20.69
C GLY A 155 -26.88 4.21 -20.72
N LEU A 156 -26.80 3.54 -19.56
CA LEU A 156 -26.59 2.10 -19.48
C LEU A 156 -27.75 1.33 -20.14
N LYS A 157 -27.45 0.46 -21.11
CA LYS A 157 -28.45 -0.40 -21.78
C LYS A 157 -28.19 -1.89 -21.62
N SER A 158 -26.95 -2.29 -21.33
CA SER A 158 -26.59 -3.70 -21.22
C SER A 158 -25.68 -3.96 -20.02
N ILE A 159 -26.01 -5.00 -19.25
CA ILE A 159 -25.17 -5.57 -18.21
C ILE A 159 -24.89 -7.03 -18.59
N ILE A 160 -23.62 -7.40 -18.63
CA ILE A 160 -23.16 -8.76 -18.87
C ILE A 160 -22.62 -9.30 -17.55
N LEU A 161 -23.19 -10.39 -17.04
CA LEU A 161 -22.81 -10.98 -15.76
C LEU A 161 -21.94 -12.22 -15.96
N MET A 162 -20.81 -12.26 -15.26
CA MET A 162 -19.91 -13.42 -15.24
C MET A 162 -20.50 -14.56 -14.40
N ASP A 163 -21.07 -14.24 -13.22
CA ASP A 163 -21.69 -15.22 -12.35
C ASP A 163 -23.15 -15.50 -12.73
N PRO A 164 -23.69 -16.70 -12.38
CA PRO A 164 -25.11 -16.99 -12.50
C PRO A 164 -25.97 -15.97 -11.74
N PHE A 165 -27.14 -15.66 -12.29
CA PHE A 165 -28.08 -14.72 -11.68
C PHE A 165 -29.53 -15.20 -11.80
N GLU A 166 -30.35 -14.71 -10.88
CA GLU A 166 -31.75 -15.05 -10.76
C GLU A 166 -32.64 -14.27 -11.75
N LYS A 167 -33.85 -14.79 -11.99
CA LYS A 167 -34.82 -14.20 -12.93
C LYS A 167 -35.30 -12.82 -12.47
N ASP A 168 -35.38 -12.58 -11.16
CA ASP A 168 -35.77 -11.30 -10.57
C ASP A 168 -34.89 -10.14 -11.06
N LEU A 169 -33.58 -10.38 -11.16
CA LEU A 169 -32.61 -9.40 -11.57
C LEU A 169 -32.79 -9.06 -13.04
N LYS A 170 -33.02 -10.08 -13.88
CA LYS A 170 -33.31 -9.91 -15.31
C LYS A 170 -34.58 -9.08 -15.53
N GLU A 171 -35.64 -9.36 -14.79
CA GLU A 171 -36.91 -8.61 -14.84
C GLU A 171 -36.76 -7.17 -14.33
N ARG A 172 -35.97 -6.96 -13.26
CA ARG A 172 -35.63 -5.61 -12.79
C ARG A 172 -34.86 -4.82 -13.85
N GLY A 173 -33.89 -5.46 -14.52
CA GLY A 173 -33.18 -4.86 -15.65
C GLY A 173 -34.13 -4.41 -16.74
N GLN A 174 -35.05 -5.27 -17.19
CA GLN A 174 -36.04 -4.95 -18.21
C GLN A 174 -36.92 -3.76 -17.82
N ARG A 175 -37.37 -3.68 -16.57
CA ARG A 175 -38.12 -2.52 -16.05
C ARG A 175 -37.34 -1.21 -16.12
N CYS A 176 -36.01 -1.29 -16.02
CA CYS A 176 -35.12 -0.14 -16.12
C CYS A 176 -34.66 0.16 -17.56
N GLY A 177 -35.08 -0.64 -18.55
CA GLY A 177 -34.58 -0.55 -19.93
C GLY A 177 -33.15 -1.09 -20.11
N VAL A 178 -32.67 -1.91 -19.18
CA VAL A 178 -31.33 -2.51 -19.18
C VAL A 178 -31.42 -4.01 -19.43
N GLN A 179 -30.79 -4.48 -20.50
CA GLN A 179 -30.71 -5.90 -20.80
C GLN A 179 -29.63 -6.57 -19.94
N ILE A 180 -30.00 -7.63 -19.21
CA ILE A 180 -29.05 -8.42 -18.42
C ILE A 180 -28.88 -9.80 -19.04
N GLN A 181 -27.64 -10.19 -19.31
CA GLN A 181 -27.28 -11.46 -19.95
C GLN A 181 -26.11 -12.11 -19.25
N ALA A 182 -26.02 -13.44 -19.32
CA ALA A 182 -24.82 -14.13 -18.85
C ALA A 182 -23.68 -13.96 -19.87
N MET A 183 -22.45 -13.85 -19.40
CA MET A 183 -21.26 -13.73 -20.25
C MET A 183 -21.18 -14.90 -21.24
N LEU A 184 -21.47 -16.11 -20.79
CA LEU A 184 -21.50 -17.30 -21.64
C LEU A 184 -22.55 -17.22 -22.76
N GLU A 185 -23.71 -16.61 -22.52
CA GLU A 185 -24.73 -16.39 -23.57
C GLU A 185 -24.22 -15.42 -24.65
N VAL A 186 -23.45 -14.40 -24.25
CA VAL A 186 -22.84 -13.44 -25.17
C VAL A 186 -21.71 -14.09 -25.97
N GLU A 187 -20.86 -14.89 -25.32
CA GLU A 187 -19.84 -15.67 -26.01
C GLU A 187 -20.45 -16.64 -27.03
N ASN A 188 -21.48 -17.40 -26.66
CA ASN A 188 -22.18 -18.31 -27.57
C ASN A 188 -22.78 -17.57 -28.77
N CYS A 189 -23.39 -16.41 -28.53
CA CYS A 189 -23.88 -15.54 -29.59
C CYS A 189 -22.77 -15.10 -30.55
N GLY A 190 -21.56 -14.85 -30.05
CA GLY A 190 -20.42 -14.50 -30.90
C GLY A 190 -19.78 -15.69 -31.61
N ARG A 191 -19.85 -16.91 -31.04
CA ARG A 191 -19.46 -18.15 -31.75
C ARG A 191 -20.39 -18.44 -32.92
N GLU A 192 -21.69 -18.24 -32.73
CA GLU A 192 -22.71 -18.42 -33.77
C GLU A 192 -22.65 -17.31 -34.84
N CYS A 193 -22.39 -16.07 -34.43
CA CYS A 193 -22.30 -14.89 -35.29
C CYS A 193 -20.89 -14.29 -35.26
N TRP A 194 -19.91 -15.06 -35.73
CA TRP A 194 -18.51 -14.65 -35.71
C TRP A 194 -18.26 -13.44 -36.63
N HIS A 195 -17.50 -12.49 -36.12
CA HIS A 195 -16.99 -11.34 -36.85
C HIS A 195 -15.46 -11.41 -36.90
N ALA A 196 -14.87 -11.03 -38.04
CA ALA A 196 -13.42 -10.97 -38.15
C ALA A 196 -12.85 -9.94 -37.15
N PRO A 197 -11.77 -10.28 -36.41
CA PRO A 197 -11.05 -9.33 -35.56
C PRO A 197 -10.67 -8.05 -36.30
N VAL A 198 -10.77 -6.92 -35.60
CA VAL A 198 -10.39 -5.60 -36.09
C VAL A 198 -9.42 -5.00 -35.08
N PRO A 199 -8.12 -5.34 -35.19
CA PRO A 199 -7.13 -4.91 -34.21
C PRO A 199 -6.89 -3.39 -34.27
N PRO A 200 -6.52 -2.77 -33.13
CA PRO A 200 -6.39 -1.33 -33.00
C PRO A 200 -5.04 -0.83 -33.52
N HIS A 201 -4.97 0.44 -33.89
CA HIS A 201 -3.72 1.14 -34.15
C HIS A 201 -3.05 1.61 -32.84
N PRO A 202 -1.72 1.86 -32.83
CA PRO A 202 -1.04 2.35 -31.64
C PRO A 202 -1.61 3.65 -31.05
N GLU A 203 -2.19 4.53 -31.87
CA GLU A 203 -2.78 5.80 -31.45
C GLU A 203 -4.21 5.67 -30.91
N ASP A 204 -4.83 4.50 -31.09
CA ASP A 204 -6.18 4.22 -30.60
C ASP A 204 -6.17 4.06 -29.09
N LEU A 205 -7.26 4.51 -28.47
CA LEU A 205 -7.45 4.34 -27.02
C LEU A 205 -7.56 2.85 -26.70
N SER A 206 -6.76 2.42 -25.73
CA SER A 206 -6.82 1.07 -25.16
C SER A 206 -7.70 1.08 -23.93
N ILE A 207 -7.43 1.99 -23.00
CA ILE A 207 -8.03 1.99 -21.67
C ILE A 207 -8.25 3.40 -21.13
N VAL A 208 -9.35 3.57 -20.39
CA VAL A 208 -9.59 4.77 -19.57
C VAL A 208 -9.61 4.42 -18.09
N CYS A 209 -8.53 4.73 -17.39
CA CYS A 209 -8.42 4.49 -15.95
C CYS A 209 -8.92 5.69 -15.14
N PHE A 210 -9.93 5.48 -14.30
CA PHE A 210 -10.40 6.54 -13.40
C PHE A 210 -9.52 6.64 -12.15
N THR A 211 -8.85 7.78 -11.98
CA THR A 211 -8.04 8.07 -10.80
C THR A 211 -8.82 8.90 -9.79
N SER A 212 -8.75 8.54 -8.51
CA SER A 212 -9.21 9.40 -7.42
C SER A 212 -8.09 10.40 -7.10
N GLY A 213 -8.09 11.56 -7.77
CA GLY A 213 -7.20 12.67 -7.40
C GLY A 213 -7.56 13.24 -6.02
N THR A 214 -6.69 14.09 -5.46
CA THR A 214 -6.90 14.77 -4.16
C THR A 214 -8.12 15.71 -4.13
N THR A 215 -8.77 15.92 -5.29
CA THR A 215 -9.92 16.82 -5.49
C THR A 215 -11.28 16.14 -5.38
N GLY A 216 -11.34 14.86 -4.95
CA GLY A 216 -12.59 14.11 -4.69
C GLY A 216 -13.33 13.58 -5.92
N ASN A 217 -13.34 14.30 -7.05
CA ASN A 217 -13.97 13.83 -8.29
C ASN A 217 -13.02 12.96 -9.15
N PRO A 218 -13.45 11.76 -9.59
CA PRO A 218 -12.61 10.86 -10.37
C PRO A 218 -12.35 11.40 -11.78
N LYS A 219 -11.11 11.24 -12.28
CA LYS A 219 -10.69 11.68 -13.63
C LYS A 219 -10.27 10.48 -14.46
N GLY A 220 -10.80 10.33 -15.68
CA GLY A 220 -10.45 9.23 -16.57
C GLY A 220 -9.18 9.51 -17.38
N ALA A 221 -8.05 8.94 -17.01
CA ALA A 221 -6.80 9.03 -17.78
C ALA A 221 -6.92 8.19 -19.06
N MET A 222 -6.76 8.82 -20.23
CA MET A 222 -6.89 8.16 -21.53
C MET A 222 -5.53 7.61 -21.99
N LEU A 223 -5.39 6.28 -22.01
CA LEU A 223 -4.17 5.59 -22.43
C LEU A 223 -4.39 4.89 -23.77
N THR A 224 -3.46 5.08 -24.71
CA THR A 224 -3.46 4.42 -26.01
C THR A 224 -2.79 3.05 -25.97
N HIS A 225 -3.00 2.24 -27.00
CA HIS A 225 -2.25 0.98 -27.17
C HIS A 225 -0.74 1.23 -27.21
N GLY A 226 -0.30 2.28 -27.91
CA GLY A 226 1.09 2.71 -27.98
C GLY A 226 1.65 3.09 -26.62
N ASN A 227 0.86 3.75 -25.75
CA ASN A 227 1.29 4.06 -24.39
C ASN A 227 1.60 2.78 -23.60
N VAL A 228 0.69 1.81 -23.63
CA VAL A 228 0.82 0.53 -22.89
C VAL A 228 2.02 -0.27 -23.41
N VAL A 229 2.15 -0.41 -24.73
CA VAL A 229 3.26 -1.14 -25.34
C VAL A 229 4.60 -0.47 -25.07
N ALA A 230 4.67 0.86 -25.08
CA ALA A 230 5.90 1.60 -24.80
C ALA A 230 6.39 1.40 -23.36
N ASP A 231 5.49 1.54 -22.37
CA ASP A 231 5.85 1.34 -20.96
C ASP A 231 6.30 -0.10 -20.71
N PHE A 232 5.55 -1.04 -21.27
CA PHE A 232 5.81 -2.46 -21.22
C PHE A 232 7.17 -2.82 -21.80
N SER A 233 7.48 -2.31 -22.99
CA SER A 233 8.77 -2.51 -23.66
C SER A 233 9.93 -1.90 -22.87
N GLY A 234 9.69 -0.75 -22.21
CA GLY A 234 10.67 -0.13 -21.31
C GLY A 234 11.02 -1.04 -20.14
N PHE A 235 10.03 -1.65 -19.51
CA PHE A 235 10.24 -2.63 -18.43
C PHE A 235 11.00 -3.87 -18.91
N LEU A 236 10.58 -4.46 -20.04
CA LEU A 236 11.27 -5.60 -20.64
C LEU A 236 12.75 -5.28 -20.90
N LYS A 237 13.03 -4.09 -21.45
CA LYS A 237 14.40 -3.69 -21.77
C LYS A 237 15.30 -3.56 -20.54
N VAL A 238 14.76 -3.03 -19.43
CA VAL A 238 15.52 -2.89 -18.16
C VAL A 238 15.78 -4.26 -17.53
N THR A 239 14.91 -5.22 -17.78
CA THR A 239 15.00 -6.57 -17.20
C THR A 239 15.69 -7.58 -18.13
N GLU A 240 15.91 -7.23 -19.40
CA GLU A 240 16.51 -8.07 -20.46
C GLU A 240 17.84 -8.75 -20.04
N LYS A 241 18.74 -8.07 -19.34
CA LYS A 241 20.03 -8.65 -18.91
C LYS A 241 19.92 -9.67 -17.76
N VAL A 242 18.73 -9.83 -17.21
CA VAL A 242 18.37 -10.78 -16.16
C VAL A 242 17.34 -11.79 -16.70
N ILE A 243 16.95 -11.65 -17.98
CA ILE A 243 15.96 -12.45 -18.68
C ILE A 243 16.63 -13.31 -19.78
N PHE A 244 16.64 -14.64 -19.60
CA PHE A 244 17.14 -15.65 -20.52
C PHE A 244 16.12 -16.79 -20.60
N PRO A 245 15.33 -16.89 -21.69
CA PRO A 245 14.59 -18.10 -21.98
C PRO A 245 15.54 -19.26 -22.31
N ARG A 246 15.23 -20.48 -21.86
CA ARG A 246 15.99 -21.70 -22.16
C ARG A 246 15.59 -22.31 -23.51
N GLN A 247 16.39 -23.23 -24.01
CA GLN A 247 16.21 -23.87 -25.32
C GLN A 247 15.03 -24.86 -25.35
N ASP A 248 14.53 -25.22 -24.19
CA ASP A 248 13.38 -26.07 -23.86
C ASP A 248 12.12 -25.26 -23.50
N ASP A 249 12.19 -23.93 -23.48
CA ASP A 249 11.04 -23.06 -23.19
C ASP A 249 10.09 -22.97 -24.39
N VAL A 250 8.82 -23.36 -24.19
CA VAL A 250 7.73 -23.11 -25.14
C VAL A 250 7.15 -21.73 -24.88
N LEU A 251 7.49 -20.75 -25.72
CA LEU A 251 6.91 -19.41 -25.70
C LEU A 251 5.66 -19.40 -26.59
N ILE A 252 4.49 -19.11 -26.02
CA ILE A 252 3.26 -18.88 -26.79
C ILE A 252 3.31 -17.45 -27.35
N SER A 253 3.56 -17.32 -28.64
CA SER A 253 3.57 -16.07 -29.39
C SER A 253 2.14 -15.64 -29.73
N PHE A 254 1.62 -14.54 -29.15
CA PHE A 254 0.27 -14.05 -29.46
C PHE A 254 0.20 -12.84 -30.42
N LEU A 255 1.33 -12.31 -30.94
CA LEU A 255 1.38 -11.23 -31.96
C LEU A 255 2.58 -11.39 -32.93
N PRO A 256 2.57 -10.82 -34.15
CA PRO A 256 3.35 -11.35 -35.28
C PRO A 256 4.86 -11.16 -35.16
N LEU A 257 5.58 -12.24 -35.48
CA LEU A 257 7.04 -12.39 -35.57
C LEU A 257 7.73 -11.37 -36.49
N ALA A 258 8.78 -10.71 -35.99
CA ALA A 258 9.93 -10.30 -36.79
C ALA A 258 11.23 -10.36 -35.95
N HIS A 259 12.15 -11.21 -36.41
CA HIS A 259 13.39 -11.69 -35.77
C HIS A 259 14.52 -10.66 -35.60
N MET A 260 15.21 -10.69 -34.46
CA MET A 260 16.63 -11.09 -34.30
C MET A 260 17.00 -11.02 -32.82
N PHE A 261 16.84 -12.11 -32.07
CA PHE A 261 17.47 -12.26 -30.74
C PHE A 261 17.94 -13.71 -30.59
N GLU A 262 19.04 -14.00 -31.27
CA GLU A 262 19.82 -15.21 -31.08
C GLU A 262 21.15 -14.84 -30.42
N ARG A 263 21.48 -15.59 -29.35
CA ARG A 263 22.81 -15.88 -28.79
C ARG A 263 23.28 -15.20 -27.49
N VAL A 264 23.61 -16.12 -26.56
CA VAL A 264 24.73 -16.17 -25.57
C VAL A 264 24.36 -16.02 -24.07
N ILE A 265 24.30 -17.21 -23.44
CA ILE A 265 24.73 -17.63 -22.09
C ILE A 265 23.94 -17.17 -20.83
N GLN A 266 23.36 -18.21 -20.18
CA GLN A 266 23.03 -18.43 -18.76
C GLN A 266 22.78 -17.21 -17.84
N SER A 267 21.54 -17.07 -17.38
CA SER A 267 21.28 -16.67 -15.98
C SER A 267 19.93 -17.20 -15.45
N GLN A 268 19.88 -17.53 -14.16
CA GLN A 268 18.76 -18.18 -13.43
C GLN A 268 17.59 -17.23 -13.04
N TRP A 269 17.46 -16.06 -13.65
CA TRP A 269 16.82 -14.91 -12.98
C TRP A 269 15.56 -14.36 -13.68
N SER A 270 15.03 -15.09 -14.65
CA SER A 270 14.12 -14.62 -15.69
C SER A 270 12.72 -15.18 -15.53
N PRO A 271 11.61 -14.45 -15.76
CA PRO A 271 10.30 -15.06 -15.92
C PRO A 271 10.32 -16.08 -17.08
N THR A 272 9.77 -17.25 -16.83
CA THR A 272 9.69 -18.42 -17.73
C THR A 272 8.27 -18.97 -17.69
N TYR A 273 7.97 -19.98 -18.51
CA TYR A 273 6.67 -20.69 -18.46
C TYR A 273 6.40 -21.42 -17.13
N GLU A 274 7.44 -21.59 -16.30
CA GLU A 274 7.35 -22.17 -14.95
C GLU A 274 6.94 -21.13 -13.90
N ASP A 275 7.00 -19.85 -14.23
CA ASP A 275 6.69 -18.79 -13.27
C ASP A 275 5.21 -18.60 -13.07
N VAL A 276 4.86 -18.29 -11.81
CA VAL A 276 3.49 -18.10 -11.36
C VAL A 276 3.39 -16.77 -10.64
N HIS A 277 2.59 -15.86 -11.19
CA HIS A 277 2.26 -14.55 -10.63
C HIS A 277 0.96 -14.64 -9.83
N ILE A 278 0.90 -14.01 -8.65
CA ILE A 278 -0.34 -13.88 -7.87
C ILE A 278 -1.04 -12.55 -8.13
N SER A 279 -2.22 -12.62 -8.76
CA SER A 279 -3.06 -11.46 -9.04
C SER A 279 -4.02 -11.15 -7.90
N TYR A 280 -3.73 -10.07 -7.18
CA TYR A 280 -4.60 -9.55 -6.11
C TYR A 280 -4.65 -8.01 -6.04
N LEU A 281 -3.70 -7.30 -6.65
CA LEU A 281 -3.80 -5.86 -6.79
C LEU A 281 -4.90 -5.53 -7.82
N PRO A 282 -5.76 -4.53 -7.61
CA PRO A 282 -6.92 -4.33 -8.48
C PRO A 282 -6.54 -4.17 -9.96
N LEU A 283 -7.17 -4.96 -10.85
CA LEU A 283 -6.99 -4.84 -12.31
C LEU A 283 -7.45 -3.50 -12.89
N ALA A 284 -8.15 -2.68 -12.10
CA ALA A 284 -8.43 -1.29 -12.44
C ALA A 284 -7.21 -0.36 -12.37
N HIS A 285 -6.12 -0.80 -11.73
CA HIS A 285 -4.89 -0.06 -11.57
C HIS A 285 -3.83 -0.54 -12.58
N MET A 286 -3.13 0.39 -13.24
CA MET A 286 -2.15 0.04 -14.29
C MET A 286 -0.99 -0.83 -13.79
N PHE A 287 -0.57 -0.69 -12.53
CA PHE A 287 0.53 -1.50 -11.98
C PHE A 287 0.32 -3.01 -12.12
N GLU A 288 -0.83 -3.56 -11.70
CA GLU A 288 -1.11 -5.00 -11.82
C GLU A 288 -1.04 -5.44 -13.28
N ARG A 289 -1.69 -4.68 -14.16
CA ARG A 289 -1.84 -4.98 -15.59
C ARG A 289 -0.48 -5.03 -16.29
N MET A 290 0.40 -4.08 -15.99
CA MET A 290 1.76 -4.06 -16.54
C MET A 290 2.55 -5.31 -16.14
N VAL A 291 2.45 -5.73 -14.88
CA VAL A 291 3.11 -6.98 -14.42
C VAL A 291 2.54 -8.19 -15.16
N GLN A 292 1.22 -8.27 -15.34
CA GLN A 292 0.60 -9.37 -16.09
C GLN A 292 1.05 -9.42 -17.55
N SER A 293 1.13 -8.27 -18.24
CA SER A 293 1.65 -8.21 -19.61
C SER A 293 3.06 -8.79 -19.72
N VAL A 294 3.93 -8.52 -18.73
CA VAL A 294 5.26 -9.14 -18.65
C VAL A 294 5.17 -10.64 -18.47
N VAL A 295 4.33 -11.12 -17.55
CA VAL A 295 4.18 -12.56 -17.30
C VAL A 295 3.69 -13.28 -18.57
N TYR A 296 2.69 -12.73 -19.27
CA TYR A 296 2.17 -13.29 -20.52
C TYR A 296 3.23 -13.41 -21.61
N CYS A 297 4.05 -12.38 -21.81
CA CYS A 297 5.10 -12.40 -22.83
C CYS A 297 6.20 -13.45 -22.57
N HIS A 298 6.31 -13.95 -21.35
CA HIS A 298 7.24 -15.03 -20.98
C HIS A 298 6.57 -16.39 -20.87
N GLY A 299 5.27 -16.50 -21.23
CA GLY A 299 4.50 -17.74 -21.10
C GLY A 299 4.19 -18.14 -19.65
N GLY A 300 4.38 -17.24 -18.70
CA GLY A 300 4.10 -17.51 -17.28
C GLY A 300 2.61 -17.61 -16.98
N ARG A 301 2.29 -18.07 -15.77
CA ARG A 301 0.92 -18.34 -15.31
C ARG A 301 0.49 -17.28 -14.30
N ILE A 302 -0.82 -17.05 -14.24
CA ILE A 302 -1.41 -16.09 -13.30
C ILE A 302 -2.43 -16.81 -12.42
N GLY A 303 -2.19 -16.82 -11.12
CA GLY A 303 -3.15 -17.27 -10.12
C GLY A 303 -3.95 -16.10 -9.58
N PHE A 304 -5.27 -16.17 -9.65
CA PHE A 304 -6.16 -15.16 -9.09
C PHE A 304 -6.48 -15.47 -7.63
N PHE A 305 -6.34 -14.48 -6.76
CA PHE A 305 -6.71 -14.62 -5.35
C PHE A 305 -8.24 -14.73 -5.17
N GLN A 306 -8.69 -15.18 -4.01
CA GLN A 306 -10.11 -15.43 -3.76
C GLN A 306 -10.99 -14.18 -3.55
N GLY A 307 -10.42 -12.98 -3.67
CA GLY A 307 -11.13 -11.72 -3.47
C GLY A 307 -11.03 -11.14 -2.05
N ASP A 308 -10.47 -11.87 -1.08
CA ASP A 308 -10.27 -11.41 0.30
C ASP A 308 -8.78 -11.36 0.69
N ILE A 309 -8.28 -10.15 0.93
CA ILE A 309 -6.88 -9.90 1.31
C ILE A 309 -6.50 -10.60 2.63
N ARG A 310 -7.47 -10.91 3.51
CA ARG A 310 -7.23 -11.64 4.76
C ARG A 310 -6.80 -13.08 4.50
N LEU A 311 -7.26 -13.65 3.40
CA LEU A 311 -6.96 -15.03 2.97
C LEU A 311 -5.75 -15.11 2.02
N LEU A 312 -5.15 -13.98 1.65
CA LEU A 312 -4.04 -13.92 0.69
C LEU A 312 -2.85 -14.82 1.06
N SER A 313 -2.56 -15.00 2.35
CA SER A 313 -1.48 -15.92 2.77
C SER A 313 -1.80 -17.38 2.47
N ASP A 314 -3.07 -17.78 2.56
CA ASP A 314 -3.49 -19.13 2.25
C ASP A 314 -3.52 -19.35 0.73
N ASP A 315 -3.93 -18.34 -0.03
CA ASP A 315 -3.82 -18.31 -1.50
C ASP A 315 -2.37 -18.47 -1.96
N MET A 316 -1.43 -17.71 -1.38
CA MET A 316 0.00 -17.83 -1.70
C MET A 316 0.58 -19.21 -1.35
N LYS A 317 0.17 -19.81 -0.23
CA LYS A 317 0.61 -21.17 0.12
C LYS A 317 0.09 -22.21 -0.86
N ALA A 318 -1.15 -22.06 -1.33
CA ALA A 318 -1.76 -22.97 -2.30
C ALA A 318 -1.17 -22.79 -3.70
N LEU A 319 -0.99 -21.54 -4.14
CA LEU A 319 -0.50 -21.19 -5.47
C LEU A 319 1.02 -21.37 -5.61
N ARG A 320 1.77 -21.15 -4.53
CA ARG A 320 3.24 -21.13 -4.50
C ARG A 320 3.85 -20.20 -5.57
N PRO A 321 3.51 -18.89 -5.54
CA PRO A 321 3.94 -17.95 -6.57
C PRO A 321 5.46 -17.76 -6.58
N THR A 322 5.99 -17.44 -7.75
CA THR A 322 7.40 -17.06 -7.95
C THR A 322 7.57 -15.55 -8.05
N ILE A 323 6.54 -14.84 -8.51
CA ILE A 323 6.47 -13.38 -8.65
C ILE A 323 5.39 -12.84 -7.74
N PHE A 324 5.75 -11.85 -6.92
CA PHE A 324 4.85 -11.23 -5.95
C PHE A 324 4.87 -9.70 -6.07
N PRO A 325 3.98 -9.09 -6.88
CA PRO A 325 3.83 -7.65 -6.87
C PRO A 325 3.05 -7.23 -5.63
N VAL A 326 3.47 -6.14 -4.99
CA VAL A 326 3.00 -5.83 -3.64
C VAL A 326 3.08 -4.34 -3.34
N VAL A 327 2.18 -3.86 -2.48
CA VAL A 327 2.23 -2.48 -1.98
C VAL A 327 3.03 -2.40 -0.67
N PRO A 328 3.74 -1.29 -0.40
CA PRO A 328 4.61 -1.15 0.78
C PRO A 328 3.92 -1.47 2.10
N ARG A 329 2.63 -1.12 2.24
CA ARG A 329 1.87 -1.41 3.46
C ARG A 329 1.85 -2.90 3.82
N LEU A 330 1.74 -3.78 2.82
CA LEU A 330 1.73 -5.23 3.08
C LEU A 330 3.14 -5.72 3.46
N LEU A 331 4.19 -5.15 2.85
CA LEU A 331 5.58 -5.43 3.21
C LEU A 331 5.90 -5.00 4.65
N ASN A 332 5.43 -3.82 5.07
CA ASN A 332 5.57 -3.35 6.46
C ASN A 332 4.88 -4.33 7.42
N ARG A 333 3.62 -4.70 7.15
CA ARG A 333 2.88 -5.68 7.97
C ARG A 333 3.61 -7.02 8.08
N MET A 334 4.23 -7.48 7.00
CA MET A 334 5.04 -8.70 7.01
C MET A 334 6.28 -8.54 7.90
N TYR A 335 7.01 -7.43 7.74
CA TYR A 335 8.16 -7.10 8.58
C TYR A 335 7.79 -7.09 10.07
N ASP A 336 6.72 -6.39 10.44
CA ASP A 336 6.27 -6.26 11.83
C ASP A 336 5.88 -7.61 12.42
N LYS A 337 5.16 -8.44 11.64
CA LYS A 337 4.78 -9.81 12.03
C LYS A 337 5.98 -10.74 12.23
N ILE A 338 7.07 -10.53 11.51
CA ILE A 338 8.30 -11.33 11.66
C ILE A 338 9.00 -10.94 12.95
N PHE A 339 9.16 -9.65 13.21
CA PHE A 339 9.82 -9.16 14.41
C PHE A 339 8.99 -9.39 15.68
N SER A 340 7.66 -9.37 15.60
CA SER A 340 6.80 -9.68 16.75
C SER A 340 6.89 -11.13 17.21
N GLN A 341 7.23 -12.06 16.31
CA GLN A 341 7.49 -13.47 16.65
C GLN A 341 8.84 -13.67 17.39
N ALA A 342 9.75 -12.69 17.32
CA ALA A 342 10.98 -12.67 18.09
C ALA A 342 10.74 -12.06 19.49
N ASP A 343 9.97 -12.79 20.30
CA ASP A 343 9.44 -12.36 21.59
C ASP A 343 10.48 -12.20 22.72
N THR A 344 11.69 -12.75 22.55
CA THR A 344 12.78 -12.62 23.52
C THR A 344 13.95 -11.79 22.98
N PRO A 345 14.69 -11.06 23.83
CA PRO A 345 15.87 -10.30 23.41
C PRO A 345 16.91 -11.14 22.68
N VAL A 346 17.08 -12.41 23.08
CA VAL A 346 18.00 -13.35 22.44
C VAL A 346 17.51 -13.74 21.04
N LYS A 347 16.22 -14.05 20.87
CA LYS A 347 15.65 -14.34 19.54
C LYS A 347 15.73 -13.12 18.63
N ARG A 348 15.48 -11.92 19.16
CA ARG A 348 15.57 -10.66 18.40
C ARG A 348 17.01 -10.40 17.95
N TRP A 349 17.97 -10.55 18.84
CA TRP A 349 19.39 -10.44 18.51
C TRP A 349 19.83 -11.49 17.47
N LEU A 350 19.39 -12.75 17.60
CA LEU A 350 19.69 -13.81 16.63
C LEU A 350 19.07 -13.52 15.26
N LEU A 351 17.82 -13.05 15.21
CA LEU A 351 17.15 -12.67 13.98
C LEU A 351 17.87 -11.49 13.29
N GLU A 352 18.24 -10.47 14.06
CA GLU A 352 19.01 -9.32 13.56
C GLU A 352 20.39 -9.75 13.07
N PHE A 353 21.07 -10.66 13.78
CA PHE A 353 22.34 -11.22 13.36
C PHE A 353 22.21 -11.99 12.04
N ALA A 354 21.22 -12.87 11.92
CA ALA A 354 20.93 -13.62 10.71
C ALA A 354 20.61 -12.69 9.52
N ALA A 355 19.76 -11.68 9.74
CA ALA A 355 19.41 -10.68 8.74
C ALA A 355 20.64 -9.87 8.29
N ASN A 356 21.50 -9.46 9.22
CA ASN A 356 22.73 -8.73 8.89
C ASN A 356 23.72 -9.58 8.08
N ARG A 357 23.82 -10.89 8.37
CA ARG A 357 24.64 -11.82 7.57
C ARG A 357 24.11 -11.96 6.15
N LYS A 358 22.80 -12.21 5.99
CA LYS A 358 22.18 -12.28 4.65
C LYS A 358 22.24 -10.94 3.91
N LYS A 359 22.15 -9.82 4.61
CA LYS A 359 22.34 -8.49 4.02
C LYS A 359 23.75 -8.32 3.44
N ALA A 360 24.77 -8.81 4.13
CA ALA A 360 26.15 -8.78 3.61
C ALA A 360 26.31 -9.64 2.34
N GLU A 361 25.63 -10.80 2.27
CA GLU A 361 25.58 -11.61 1.04
C GLU A 361 24.94 -10.84 -0.12
N VAL A 362 23.78 -10.21 0.13
CA VAL A 362 23.07 -9.37 -0.85
C VAL A 362 23.96 -8.22 -1.33
N GLN A 363 24.73 -7.58 -0.45
CA GLN A 363 25.68 -6.52 -0.80
C GLN A 363 26.81 -7.01 -1.72
N SER A 364 27.17 -8.28 -1.61
CA SER A 364 28.12 -8.95 -2.52
C SER A 364 27.47 -9.49 -3.80
N GLY A 365 26.19 -9.22 -4.03
CA GLY A 365 25.44 -9.69 -5.19
C GLY A 365 24.90 -11.12 -5.06
N ILE A 366 24.97 -11.73 -3.87
CA ILE A 366 24.50 -13.09 -3.62
C ILE A 366 23.07 -13.02 -3.06
N VAL A 367 22.10 -13.48 -3.85
CA VAL A 367 20.70 -13.58 -3.45
C VAL A 367 20.32 -15.06 -3.42
N ARG A 368 20.04 -15.59 -2.22
CA ARG A 368 19.78 -17.02 -1.99
C ARG A 368 18.77 -17.24 -0.87
N ASN A 369 18.04 -18.36 -0.93
CA ASN A 369 17.04 -18.77 0.06
C ASN A 369 17.35 -20.13 0.73
N ASP A 370 18.56 -20.65 0.54
CA ASP A 370 19.00 -21.98 0.98
C ASP A 370 20.18 -21.91 1.98
N SER A 371 20.41 -20.76 2.62
CA SER A 371 21.47 -20.60 3.62
C SER A 371 21.12 -21.29 4.94
N VAL A 372 22.12 -21.46 5.82
CA VAL A 372 21.90 -21.94 7.19
C VAL A 372 20.90 -21.05 7.94
N TRP A 373 20.92 -19.73 7.68
CA TRP A 373 19.96 -18.78 8.27
C TRP A 373 18.54 -18.98 7.75
N ASP A 374 18.39 -19.42 6.50
CA ASP A 374 17.09 -19.75 5.94
C ASP A 374 16.51 -20.98 6.62
N ILE A 375 17.30 -22.05 6.75
CA ILE A 375 16.87 -23.29 7.41
C ILE A 375 16.45 -23.03 8.86
N LEU A 376 17.20 -22.19 9.59
CA LEU A 376 16.97 -21.94 11.02
C LEU A 376 15.88 -20.91 11.30
N PHE A 377 15.77 -19.84 10.50
CA PHE A 377 14.93 -18.68 10.81
C PHE A 377 13.95 -18.31 9.70
N PHE A 378 14.40 -18.23 8.45
CA PHE A 378 13.59 -17.61 7.39
C PHE A 378 12.67 -18.57 6.61
N ASN A 379 12.87 -19.89 6.69
CA ASN A 379 12.06 -20.89 5.97
C ASN A 379 10.57 -20.73 6.30
N LYS A 380 10.22 -20.48 7.58
CA LYS A 380 8.82 -20.28 7.97
C LYS A 380 8.18 -19.05 7.30
N ILE A 381 8.97 -18.01 7.06
CA ILE A 381 8.55 -16.76 6.42
C ILE A 381 8.42 -16.99 4.91
N GLN A 382 9.41 -17.63 4.30
CA GLN A 382 9.38 -18.02 2.88
C GLN A 382 8.18 -18.92 2.58
N ALA A 383 7.94 -19.94 3.42
CA ALA A 383 6.79 -20.85 3.32
C ALA A 383 5.44 -20.12 3.45
N SER A 384 5.36 -19.02 4.21
CA SER A 384 4.13 -18.22 4.33
C SER A 384 3.73 -17.51 3.03
N LEU A 385 4.68 -17.35 2.10
CA LEU A 385 4.49 -16.85 0.74
C LEU A 385 4.51 -17.98 -0.31
N GLY A 386 4.43 -19.25 0.12
CA GLY A 386 4.46 -20.41 -0.76
C GLY A 386 5.85 -20.97 -1.10
N GLY A 387 6.92 -20.35 -0.58
CA GLY A 387 8.29 -20.87 -0.62
C GLY A 387 9.03 -20.73 -1.96
N CYS A 388 8.36 -20.30 -3.03
CA CYS A 388 8.93 -20.20 -4.36
C CYS A 388 9.20 -18.75 -4.82
N VAL A 389 8.85 -17.75 -4.00
CA VAL A 389 9.00 -16.33 -4.35
C VAL A 389 10.47 -16.00 -4.57
N ARG A 390 10.80 -15.57 -5.79
CA ARG A 390 12.16 -15.15 -6.20
C ARG A 390 12.21 -13.69 -6.63
N MET A 391 11.05 -13.09 -6.92
CA MET A 391 10.92 -11.68 -7.30
C MET A 391 9.74 -11.01 -6.60
N ILE A 392 10.01 -9.85 -5.99
CA ILE A 392 9.04 -8.93 -5.44
C ILE A 392 9.14 -7.62 -6.20
N VAL A 393 8.00 -7.10 -6.65
CA VAL A 393 7.92 -5.78 -7.27
C VAL A 393 7.01 -4.91 -6.42
N THR A 394 7.50 -3.76 -5.98
CA THR A 394 6.74 -2.83 -5.18
C THR A 394 6.72 -1.43 -5.76
N GLY A 395 5.65 -0.70 -5.47
CA GLY A 395 5.42 0.63 -6.00
C GLY A 395 4.11 1.19 -5.48
N ALA A 396 3.58 2.16 -6.22
CA ALA A 396 2.40 2.96 -5.87
C ALA A 396 2.55 3.85 -4.62
N ALA A 397 3.33 3.47 -3.61
CA ALA A 397 3.60 4.28 -2.42
C ALA A 397 5.08 4.17 -2.04
N PRO A 398 5.61 5.12 -1.25
CA PRO A 398 6.96 5.01 -0.71
C PRO A 398 7.11 3.82 0.25
N ALA A 399 8.24 3.11 0.16
CA ALA A 399 8.61 2.04 1.07
C ALA A 399 9.80 2.42 1.97
N SER A 400 9.85 1.84 3.17
CA SER A 400 10.98 2.04 4.08
C SER A 400 12.22 1.29 3.58
N PRO A 401 13.40 1.94 3.47
CA PRO A 401 14.65 1.27 3.09
C PRO A 401 15.01 0.11 4.02
N THR A 402 14.68 0.23 5.31
CA THR A 402 14.90 -0.82 6.31
C THR A 402 14.07 -2.06 5.99
N VAL A 403 12.81 -1.87 5.62
CA VAL A 403 11.88 -2.97 5.32
C VAL A 403 12.28 -3.67 4.03
N LEU A 404 12.56 -2.92 2.96
CA LEU A 404 13.00 -3.51 1.69
C LEU A 404 14.33 -4.27 1.83
N GLY A 405 15.30 -3.68 2.52
CA GLY A 405 16.59 -4.33 2.77
C GLY A 405 16.46 -5.60 3.61
N PHE A 406 15.62 -5.59 4.64
CA PHE A 406 15.35 -6.76 5.45
C PHE A 406 14.64 -7.86 4.65
N LEU A 407 13.59 -7.53 3.90
CA LEU A 407 12.82 -8.53 3.15
C LEU A 407 13.62 -9.16 2.01
N ARG A 408 14.47 -8.38 1.32
CA ARG A 408 15.43 -8.90 0.33
C ARG A 408 16.33 -9.97 0.95
N ALA A 409 16.87 -9.68 2.14
CA ALA A 409 17.71 -10.62 2.89
C ALA A 409 16.91 -11.84 3.41
N ALA A 410 15.81 -11.62 4.12
CA ALA A 410 15.01 -12.66 4.77
C ALA A 410 14.39 -13.63 3.75
N LEU A 411 13.80 -13.13 2.67
CA LEU A 411 13.15 -13.97 1.67
C LEU A 411 14.15 -14.59 0.70
N GLY A 412 15.37 -14.04 0.60
CA GLY A 412 16.35 -14.53 -0.37
C GLY A 412 15.90 -14.30 -1.81
N CYS A 413 15.18 -13.21 -2.05
CA CYS A 413 14.56 -12.89 -3.33
C CYS A 413 14.91 -11.46 -3.75
N GLN A 414 14.79 -11.16 -5.05
CA GLN A 414 14.99 -9.80 -5.54
C GLN A 414 13.79 -8.93 -5.19
N VAL A 415 14.04 -7.72 -4.71
CA VAL A 415 13.01 -6.73 -4.39
C VAL A 415 13.26 -5.51 -5.26
N TYR A 416 12.30 -5.16 -6.11
CA TYR A 416 12.40 -4.00 -6.99
C TYR A 416 11.39 -2.96 -6.60
N GLU A 417 11.83 -1.71 -6.49
CA GLU A 417 10.95 -0.56 -6.31
C GLU A 417 10.79 0.17 -7.65
N GLY A 418 9.55 0.48 -8.02
CA GLY A 418 9.20 1.25 -9.21
C GLY A 418 8.35 2.46 -8.85
N TYR A 419 8.57 3.56 -9.57
CA TYR A 419 7.75 4.77 -9.45
C TYR A 419 7.08 5.07 -10.77
N GLY A 420 5.84 5.53 -10.67
CA GLY A 420 5.10 6.20 -11.72
C GLY A 420 3.63 6.29 -11.34
N GLN A 421 2.80 6.66 -12.31
CA GLN A 421 1.39 6.96 -12.11
C GLN A 421 0.58 6.54 -13.34
N THR A 422 -0.75 6.56 -13.21
CA THR A 422 -1.65 6.21 -14.32
C THR A 422 -1.40 7.08 -15.55
N GLU A 423 -1.10 8.37 -15.36
CA GLU A 423 -0.82 9.34 -16.41
C GLU A 423 0.50 9.06 -17.16
N CYS A 424 1.40 8.20 -16.64
CA CYS A 424 2.56 7.65 -17.35
C CYS A 424 2.46 6.14 -17.60
N THR A 425 1.25 5.57 -17.60
CA THR A 425 1.02 4.16 -17.94
C THR A 425 1.67 3.17 -16.95
N ALA A 426 1.73 3.57 -15.67
CA ALA A 426 2.34 2.88 -14.53
C ALA A 426 3.81 3.18 -14.27
N GLY A 427 4.72 2.75 -15.14
CA GLY A 427 6.15 2.84 -14.91
C GLY A 427 6.75 4.16 -15.40
N CYS A 428 7.56 4.79 -14.58
CA CYS A 428 8.36 5.95 -14.99
C CYS A 428 9.85 5.65 -14.69
N THR A 429 10.13 5.11 -13.51
CA THR A 429 11.45 4.59 -13.12
C THR A 429 11.34 3.18 -12.56
N PHE A 430 12.44 2.43 -12.61
CA PHE A 430 12.51 1.08 -12.03
C PHE A 430 13.89 0.79 -11.45
N THR A 431 13.92 0.11 -10.30
CA THR A 431 15.16 -0.35 -9.67
C THR A 431 15.89 -1.30 -10.62
N THR A 432 17.13 -0.97 -10.98
CA THR A 432 17.91 -1.77 -11.92
C THR A 432 18.30 -3.11 -11.29
N PRO A 433 18.21 -4.23 -12.04
CA PRO A 433 18.69 -5.50 -11.53
C PRO A 433 20.15 -5.46 -11.09
N GLY A 434 20.44 -6.04 -9.92
CA GLY A 434 21.74 -5.98 -9.25
C GLY A 434 21.90 -4.78 -8.30
N ASP A 435 21.01 -3.79 -8.35
CA ASP A 435 20.95 -2.73 -7.35
C ASP A 435 20.32 -3.24 -6.06
N TRP A 436 21.16 -3.48 -5.05
CA TRP A 436 20.73 -3.91 -3.73
C TRP A 436 20.42 -2.73 -2.79
N THR A 437 20.68 -1.49 -3.21
CA THR A 437 20.45 -0.33 -2.37
C THR A 437 18.95 -0.02 -2.26
N SER A 438 18.58 0.91 -1.39
CA SER A 438 17.17 1.22 -1.08
C SER A 438 17.03 2.69 -0.72
N GLY A 439 15.80 3.20 -0.76
CA GLY A 439 15.53 4.63 -0.57
C GLY A 439 15.58 5.45 -1.86
N HIS A 440 15.44 4.78 -3.00
CA HIS A 440 15.26 5.35 -4.33
C HIS A 440 14.34 4.43 -5.14
N VAL A 441 13.77 4.98 -6.21
CA VAL A 441 12.83 4.28 -7.11
C VAL A 441 13.49 3.88 -8.45
N GLY A 442 14.82 3.95 -8.49
CA GLY A 442 15.64 3.44 -9.58
C GLY A 442 15.90 4.45 -10.69
N ALA A 443 16.30 3.96 -11.85
CA ALA A 443 16.64 4.78 -13.02
C ALA A 443 15.41 4.93 -13.95
N PRO A 444 15.38 5.96 -14.83
CA PRO A 444 14.36 6.09 -15.87
C PRO A 444 14.18 4.84 -16.71
N LEU A 445 12.93 4.50 -17.04
CA LEU A 445 12.65 3.49 -18.04
C LEU A 445 13.07 4.01 -19.44
N PRO A 446 13.56 3.15 -20.34
CA PRO A 446 13.99 3.54 -21.69
C PRO A 446 12.91 4.19 -22.56
N CYS A 447 11.64 4.04 -22.18
CA CYS A 447 10.49 4.62 -22.88
C CYS A 447 10.26 6.10 -22.55
N ASN A 448 10.99 6.71 -21.61
CA ASN A 448 10.73 8.08 -21.19
C ASN A 448 11.99 8.89 -20.85
N PHE A 449 11.80 10.19 -20.83
CA PHE A 449 12.71 11.20 -20.31
C PHE A 449 12.12 11.77 -19.02
N ILE A 450 13.00 12.05 -18.06
CA ILE A 450 12.62 12.66 -16.78
C ILE A 450 13.48 13.90 -16.54
N LYS A 451 12.85 15.01 -16.17
CA LYS A 451 13.52 16.23 -15.69
C LYS A 451 12.96 16.64 -14.33
N LEU A 452 13.71 17.45 -13.59
CA LEU A 452 13.23 18.14 -12.39
C LEU A 452 13.00 19.61 -12.73
N VAL A 453 11.85 20.14 -12.36
CA VAL A 453 11.47 21.55 -12.54
C VAL A 453 11.44 22.23 -11.18
N ASP A 454 11.91 23.48 -11.12
CA ASP A 454 11.94 24.26 -9.90
C ASP A 454 10.52 24.43 -9.32
N VAL A 455 10.42 24.34 -8.01
CA VAL A 455 9.20 24.64 -7.24
C VAL A 455 9.57 25.68 -6.21
N GLU A 456 9.68 26.92 -6.67
CA GLU A 456 10.15 28.07 -5.90
C GLU A 456 9.33 28.26 -4.61
N GLU A 457 8.01 28.06 -4.70
CA GLU A 457 7.10 28.17 -3.57
C GLU A 457 7.34 27.14 -2.46
N LEU A 458 8.06 26.05 -2.76
CA LEU A 458 8.46 24.99 -1.81
C LEU A 458 9.99 24.95 -1.57
N ASN A 459 10.75 25.92 -2.08
CA ASN A 459 12.22 25.97 -2.02
C ASN A 459 12.95 24.74 -2.62
N TYR A 460 12.36 24.06 -3.60
CA TYR A 460 13.03 23.00 -4.36
C TYR A 460 13.58 23.55 -5.67
N PHE A 461 14.86 23.33 -5.93
CA PHE A 461 15.56 23.87 -7.10
C PHE A 461 16.34 22.78 -7.82
N SER A 462 16.13 22.68 -9.13
CA SER A 462 16.78 21.72 -10.03
C SER A 462 18.30 21.86 -10.02
N SER A 463 18.82 23.06 -9.74
CA SER A 463 20.24 23.34 -9.49
C SER A 463 20.83 22.55 -8.31
N LYS A 464 20.00 22.14 -7.34
CA LYS A 464 20.35 21.25 -6.22
C LYS A 464 20.00 19.78 -6.48
N GLY A 465 19.57 19.46 -7.71
CA GLY A 465 19.08 18.14 -8.09
C GLY A 465 17.73 17.79 -7.46
N GLU A 466 16.92 18.77 -7.06
CA GLU A 466 15.60 18.59 -6.43
C GLU A 466 14.52 19.37 -7.19
N GLY A 467 13.29 18.88 -7.27
CA GLY A 467 12.22 19.61 -7.96
C GLY A 467 11.00 18.76 -8.26
N GLU A 468 10.01 19.35 -8.93
CA GLU A 468 8.89 18.60 -9.47
C GLU A 468 9.36 17.65 -10.57
N ILE A 469 9.00 16.38 -10.45
CA ILE A 469 9.28 15.37 -11.45
C ILE A 469 8.39 15.65 -12.66
N CYS A 470 9.00 15.80 -13.83
CA CYS A 470 8.31 15.96 -15.10
C CYS A 470 8.73 14.83 -16.04
N VAL A 471 7.76 14.20 -16.68
CA VAL A 471 7.98 13.00 -17.50
C VAL A 471 7.53 13.27 -18.93
N LYS A 472 8.31 12.83 -19.92
CA LYS A 472 7.94 12.93 -21.33
C LYS A 472 8.34 11.65 -22.05
N GLY A 473 7.44 11.08 -22.82
CA GLY A 473 7.72 9.87 -23.60
C GLY A 473 6.45 9.27 -24.17
N PRO A 474 6.58 8.26 -25.05
CA PRO A 474 5.46 7.50 -25.58
C PRO A 474 4.59 6.83 -24.52
N ASN A 475 5.03 6.65 -23.27
CA ASN A 475 4.22 6.11 -22.17
C ASN A 475 3.27 7.15 -21.52
N VAL A 476 3.41 8.45 -21.83
CA VAL A 476 2.56 9.52 -21.27
C VAL A 476 1.18 9.50 -21.92
N PHE A 477 0.14 9.60 -21.09
CA PHE A 477 -1.26 9.58 -21.51
C PHE A 477 -1.65 10.68 -22.50
N LYS A 478 -2.79 10.50 -23.18
CA LYS A 478 -3.36 11.51 -24.10
C LYS A 478 -3.99 12.71 -23.36
N GLY A 479 -4.28 12.55 -22.07
CA GLY A 479 -4.99 13.51 -21.25
C GLY A 479 -6.18 12.90 -20.50
N TYR A 480 -7.00 13.76 -19.88
CA TYR A 480 -8.20 13.34 -19.15
C TYR A 480 -9.46 13.37 -20.02
N LEU A 481 -10.26 12.31 -19.94
CA LEU A 481 -11.48 12.12 -20.70
C LEU A 481 -12.48 13.26 -20.41
N LYS A 482 -12.80 14.04 -21.45
CA LYS A 482 -13.74 15.17 -21.40
C LYS A 482 -13.35 16.28 -20.41
N ASP A 483 -12.08 16.37 -20.02
CA ASP A 483 -11.59 17.37 -19.05
C ASP A 483 -10.34 18.08 -19.62
N LYS A 484 -10.57 19.04 -20.52
CA LYS A 484 -9.50 19.76 -21.23
C LYS A 484 -8.69 20.67 -20.32
N GLU A 485 -9.34 21.28 -19.32
CA GLU A 485 -8.69 22.19 -18.38
C GLU A 485 -7.64 21.46 -17.56
N ARG A 486 -8.02 20.35 -16.92
CA ARG A 486 -7.06 19.55 -16.14
C ARG A 486 -6.04 18.82 -17.00
N THR A 487 -6.36 18.56 -18.26
CA THR A 487 -5.38 18.04 -19.22
C THR A 487 -4.29 19.08 -19.46
N ALA A 488 -4.65 20.35 -19.67
CA ALA A 488 -3.70 21.45 -19.84
C ALA A 488 -2.93 21.80 -18.54
N GLU A 489 -3.50 21.52 -17.37
CA GLU A 489 -2.77 21.60 -16.09
C GLU A 489 -1.70 20.50 -15.95
N ALA A 490 -1.99 19.29 -16.45
CA ALA A 490 -1.12 18.13 -16.30
C ALA A 490 -0.04 18.05 -17.40
N LEU A 491 -0.35 18.48 -18.62
CA LEU A 491 0.56 18.48 -19.77
C LEU A 491 0.93 19.91 -20.17
N ASP A 492 2.22 20.23 -20.13
CA ASP A 492 2.71 21.52 -20.62
C ASP A 492 2.69 21.62 -22.16
N LYS A 493 3.05 22.80 -22.68
CA LYS A 493 3.08 23.08 -24.13
C LYS A 493 4.05 22.17 -24.90
N ASP A 494 5.05 21.63 -24.23
CA ASP A 494 6.05 20.74 -24.78
C ASP A 494 5.73 19.25 -24.52
N SER A 495 4.52 18.95 -24.05
CA SER A 495 4.03 17.62 -23.70
C SER A 495 4.80 16.93 -22.56
N TRP A 496 5.36 17.71 -21.62
CA TRP A 496 5.81 17.16 -20.34
C TRP A 496 4.61 16.99 -19.41
N LEU A 497 4.50 15.80 -18.84
CA LEU A 497 3.61 15.49 -17.74
C LEU A 497 4.20 16.03 -16.44
N HIS A 498 3.54 17.01 -15.85
CA HIS A 498 3.80 17.46 -14.48
C HIS A 498 3.19 16.45 -13.52
N THR A 499 4.03 15.69 -12.82
CA THR A 499 3.53 14.59 -11.97
C THR A 499 2.90 15.09 -10.67
N GLY A 500 3.20 16.32 -10.25
CA GLY A 500 2.85 16.82 -8.94
C GLY A 500 3.58 16.13 -7.79
N ASP A 501 4.63 15.34 -8.08
CA ASP A 501 5.50 14.71 -7.10
C ASP A 501 6.88 15.40 -7.10
N ILE A 502 7.46 15.57 -5.91
CA ILE A 502 8.80 16.14 -5.74
C ILE A 502 9.83 15.01 -5.69
N GLY A 503 10.87 15.14 -6.49
CA GLY A 503 11.95 14.17 -6.61
C GLY A 503 13.32 14.78 -6.38
N LYS A 504 14.30 13.89 -6.19
CA LYS A 504 15.72 14.20 -6.09
C LYS A 504 16.55 13.22 -6.91
N TRP A 505 17.43 13.74 -7.74
CA TRP A 505 18.48 12.92 -8.37
C TRP A 505 19.58 12.61 -7.36
N LEU A 506 19.87 11.32 -7.21
CA LEU A 506 21.01 10.85 -6.42
C LEU A 506 22.27 10.80 -7.30
N SER A 507 23.44 10.82 -6.68
CA SER A 507 24.74 10.83 -7.38
C SER A 507 25.00 9.57 -8.21
N ASN A 508 24.32 8.47 -7.91
CA ASN A 508 24.36 7.21 -8.68
C ASN A 508 23.38 7.20 -9.88
N GLY A 509 22.70 8.30 -10.17
CA GLY A 509 21.78 8.42 -11.30
C GLY A 509 20.38 7.84 -11.05
N THR A 510 20.06 7.45 -9.81
CA THR A 510 18.70 7.01 -9.45
C THR A 510 17.85 8.16 -8.92
N LEU A 511 16.53 8.03 -9.09
CA LEU A 511 15.56 9.00 -8.62
C LEU A 511 15.09 8.62 -7.22
N LYS A 512 14.99 9.59 -6.33
CA LYS A 512 14.36 9.45 -5.01
C LYS A 512 13.12 10.32 -4.93
N ILE A 513 12.01 9.75 -4.47
CA ILE A 513 10.78 10.50 -4.20
C ILE A 513 10.87 11.15 -2.83
N ILE A 514 10.50 12.43 -2.74
CA ILE A 514 10.46 13.19 -1.50
C ILE A 514 9.03 13.15 -0.93
N ASP A 515 8.05 13.72 -1.64
CA ASP A 515 6.62 13.71 -1.30
C ASP A 515 5.81 14.29 -2.48
N ARG A 516 4.48 14.41 -2.33
CA ARG A 516 3.60 15.09 -3.29
C ARG A 516 3.60 16.60 -3.06
N LYS A 517 3.75 17.38 -4.13
CA LYS A 517 3.69 18.85 -4.13
C LYS A 517 2.46 19.39 -3.36
N LYS A 518 1.31 18.73 -3.52
CA LYS A 518 0.04 19.11 -2.84
C LYS A 518 -0.09 18.63 -1.39
N HIS A 519 0.72 17.67 -0.96
CA HIS A 519 0.69 17.12 0.41
C HIS A 519 1.76 17.76 1.30
N ILE A 520 2.80 18.35 0.70
CA ILE A 520 3.78 19.15 1.43
C ILE A 520 3.08 20.40 1.94
N PHE A 521 3.18 20.63 3.25
CA PHE A 521 2.67 21.84 3.88
C PHE A 521 3.79 22.54 4.64
N LYS A 522 3.63 23.84 4.83
CA LYS A 522 4.57 24.70 5.55
C LYS A 522 4.11 24.86 6.98
N LEU A 523 5.01 24.85 7.95
CA LEU A 523 4.74 25.24 9.34
C LEU A 523 4.97 26.75 9.54
N ALA A 524 4.51 27.30 10.66
CA ALA A 524 4.61 28.74 10.95
C ALA A 524 6.03 29.29 10.90
N GLN A 525 7.05 28.49 11.25
CA GLN A 525 8.47 28.85 11.17
C GLN A 525 9.04 28.84 9.75
N GLY A 526 8.26 28.43 8.76
CA GLY A 526 8.64 28.42 7.36
C GLY A 526 9.21 27.11 6.82
N GLU A 527 9.36 26.10 7.67
CA GLU A 527 9.81 24.76 7.29
C GLU A 527 8.73 23.99 6.55
N TYR A 528 9.12 23.30 5.48
CA TYR A 528 8.23 22.44 4.70
C TYR A 528 8.27 21.01 5.21
N ILE A 529 7.11 20.40 5.33
CA ILE A 529 6.93 19.07 5.91
C ILE A 529 6.37 18.12 4.88
N ALA A 530 7.04 16.99 4.74
CA ALA A 530 6.61 15.82 3.99
C ALA A 530 5.95 14.82 4.97
N PRO A 531 4.61 14.84 5.16
CA PRO A 531 3.97 13.98 6.16
C PRO A 531 4.12 12.49 5.87
N GLU A 532 4.15 12.06 4.61
CA GLU A 532 4.25 10.63 4.25
C GLU A 532 5.60 10.04 4.68
N LYS A 533 6.68 10.84 4.59
CA LYS A 533 8.01 10.46 5.10
C LYS A 533 7.95 10.14 6.60
N ILE A 534 7.27 10.98 7.38
CA ILE A 534 7.17 10.86 8.84
C ILE A 534 6.30 9.66 9.22
N GLU A 535 5.13 9.54 8.59
CA GLU A 535 4.19 8.43 8.81
C GLU A 535 4.84 7.06 8.55
N ASN A 536 5.62 6.92 7.48
CA ASN A 536 6.34 5.68 7.14
C ASN A 536 7.45 5.30 8.14
N ILE A 537 7.95 6.27 8.89
CA ILE A 537 8.92 6.00 9.97
C ILE A 537 8.18 5.61 11.24
N TYR A 538 7.13 6.34 11.61
CA TYR A 538 6.38 6.10 12.85
C TYR A 538 5.57 4.80 12.85
N ILE A 539 5.09 4.34 11.68
CA ILE A 539 4.40 3.04 11.58
C ILE A 539 5.29 1.84 11.96
N ARG A 540 6.61 2.03 12.07
CA ARG A 540 7.56 1.00 12.55
C ARG A 540 7.53 0.81 14.07
N SER A 541 6.83 1.67 14.81
CA SER A 541 6.63 1.51 16.25
C SER A 541 5.72 0.31 16.49
N GLU A 542 6.19 -0.67 17.28
CA GLU A 542 5.51 -1.96 17.51
C GLU A 542 4.00 -1.84 17.87
N PRO A 543 3.54 -0.88 18.70
CA PRO A 543 2.12 -0.74 19.01
C PRO A 543 1.29 -0.03 17.93
N VAL A 544 1.89 0.50 16.86
CA VAL A 544 1.23 1.37 15.87
C VAL A 544 0.89 0.60 14.59
N SER A 545 -0.39 0.57 14.20
CA SER A 545 -0.84 -0.04 12.95
C SER A 545 -0.99 0.97 11.82
N GLN A 546 -1.50 2.17 12.12
CA GLN A 546 -1.63 3.28 11.17
C GLN A 546 -1.38 4.61 11.87
N ILE A 547 -0.96 5.61 11.11
CA ILE A 547 -0.79 6.97 11.59
C ILE A 547 -1.16 7.98 10.51
N TYR A 548 -1.82 9.06 10.91
CA TYR A 548 -2.05 10.24 10.10
C TYR A 548 -1.36 11.44 10.76
N VAL A 549 -0.36 12.01 10.10
CA VAL A 549 0.36 13.20 10.55
C VAL A 549 -0.27 14.43 9.90
N HIS A 550 -0.57 15.41 10.74
CA HIS A 550 -1.16 16.67 10.33
C HIS A 550 -0.30 17.84 10.78
N GLY A 551 -0.23 18.86 9.93
CA GLY A 551 0.36 20.16 10.24
C GLY A 551 -0.50 21.27 9.65
N ASP A 552 -0.45 22.43 10.30
CA ASP A 552 -1.12 23.65 9.86
C ASP A 552 -0.09 24.77 9.72
N SER A 553 -0.26 25.62 8.70
CA SER A 553 0.62 26.77 8.43
C SER A 553 0.68 27.80 9.55
N LEU A 554 -0.31 27.84 10.43
CA LEU A 554 -0.36 28.72 11.59
C LEU A 554 0.29 28.08 12.83
N GLN A 555 0.68 26.80 12.76
CA GLN A 555 1.20 26.04 13.89
C GLN A 555 2.70 25.78 13.73
N ALA A 556 3.41 25.78 14.86
CA ALA A 556 4.87 25.62 14.86
C ALA A 556 5.33 24.15 14.88
N PHE A 557 4.38 23.21 14.98
CA PHE A 557 4.66 21.80 15.22
C PHE A 557 3.58 20.89 14.62
N LEU A 558 3.88 19.60 14.57
CA LEU A 558 3.00 18.57 14.02
C LEU A 558 2.21 17.85 15.11
N VAL A 559 1.03 17.37 14.72
CA VAL A 559 0.18 16.50 15.54
C VAL A 559 -0.15 15.22 14.77
N GLY A 560 -0.50 14.14 15.48
CA GLY A 560 -0.77 12.85 14.86
C GLY A 560 -2.05 12.17 15.36
N ILE A 561 -2.71 11.42 14.49
CA ILE A 561 -3.76 10.45 14.86
C ILE A 561 -3.17 9.06 14.70
N VAL A 562 -3.08 8.31 15.79
CA VAL A 562 -2.47 6.98 15.86
C VAL A 562 -3.56 5.94 15.98
N VAL A 563 -3.51 4.92 15.13
CA VAL A 563 -4.34 3.72 15.24
C VAL A 563 -3.46 2.58 15.75
N PRO A 564 -3.66 2.09 16.99
CA PRO A 564 -2.88 1.01 17.54
C PRO A 564 -3.21 -0.34 16.89
N ASP A 565 -2.25 -1.26 16.89
CA ASP A 565 -2.48 -2.63 16.46
C ASP A 565 -3.21 -3.44 17.55
N ALA A 566 -4.41 -3.94 17.25
CA ALA A 566 -5.24 -4.63 18.22
C ALA A 566 -4.67 -5.97 18.71
N GLU A 567 -3.79 -6.60 17.94
CA GLU A 567 -3.15 -7.87 18.31
C GLU A 567 -1.81 -7.62 19.04
N VAL A 568 -1.05 -6.62 18.60
CA VAL A 568 0.31 -6.38 19.10
C VAL A 568 0.34 -5.42 20.30
N MET A 569 -0.45 -4.35 20.28
CA MET A 569 -0.41 -3.31 21.32
C MET A 569 -0.69 -3.85 22.73
N PRO A 570 -1.66 -4.74 22.98
CA PRO A 570 -1.89 -5.28 24.33
C PRO A 570 -0.67 -6.03 24.90
N GLY A 571 0.04 -6.78 24.05
CA GLY A 571 1.27 -7.48 24.44
C GLY A 571 2.41 -6.50 24.73
N TRP A 572 2.55 -5.47 23.90
CA TRP A 572 3.53 -4.38 24.09
C TRP A 572 3.26 -3.58 25.38
N ALA A 573 2.00 -3.23 25.64
CA ALA A 573 1.56 -2.49 26.82
C ALA A 573 1.83 -3.28 28.11
N LYS A 574 1.54 -4.59 28.10
CA LYS A 574 1.81 -5.49 29.24
C LYS A 574 3.29 -5.54 29.61
N LYS A 575 4.21 -5.54 28.63
CA LYS A 575 5.67 -5.51 28.88
C LYS A 575 6.11 -4.23 29.60
N ARG A 576 5.34 -3.15 29.50
CA ARG A 576 5.60 -1.85 30.14
C ARG A 576 4.77 -1.61 31.40
N GLY A 577 4.07 -2.64 31.90
CA GLY A 577 3.29 -2.56 33.14
C GLY A 577 1.85 -2.07 32.98
N PHE A 578 1.36 -1.89 31.74
CA PHE A 578 -0.02 -1.51 31.49
C PHE A 578 -0.92 -2.75 31.31
N HIS A 579 -2.09 -2.73 31.95
CA HIS A 579 -3.07 -3.81 31.90
C HIS A 579 -4.45 -3.26 31.54
N GLY A 580 -5.23 -4.01 30.76
CA GLY A 580 -6.57 -3.62 30.36
C GLY A 580 -7.02 -4.31 29.08
N THR A 581 -8.28 -4.11 28.71
CA THR A 581 -8.77 -4.47 27.37
C THR A 581 -8.22 -3.49 26.32
N PHE A 582 -8.30 -3.83 25.03
CA PHE A 582 -7.86 -2.93 23.97
C PHE A 582 -8.48 -1.52 24.07
N THR A 583 -9.77 -1.45 24.42
CA THR A 583 -10.51 -0.19 24.60
C THR A 583 -9.99 0.62 25.79
N ASP A 584 -9.70 -0.05 26.91
CA ASP A 584 -9.14 0.60 28.10
C ASP A 584 -7.74 1.16 27.81
N LEU A 585 -6.93 0.37 27.11
CA LEU A 585 -5.57 0.75 26.72
C LEU A 585 -5.58 1.93 25.75
N CYS A 586 -6.51 1.97 24.79
CA CYS A 586 -6.66 3.12 23.89
C CYS A 586 -7.03 4.43 24.61
N SER A 587 -7.66 4.33 25.78
CA SER A 587 -8.08 5.48 26.60
C SER A 587 -7.04 5.88 27.65
N ASN A 588 -5.93 5.15 27.75
CA ASN A 588 -4.90 5.37 28.76
C ASN A 588 -3.89 6.44 28.31
N GLU A 589 -3.87 7.58 29.00
CA GLU A 589 -2.99 8.71 28.67
C GLU A 589 -1.49 8.40 28.88
N GLU A 590 -1.13 7.60 29.88
CA GLU A 590 0.26 7.19 30.10
C GLU A 590 0.76 6.27 28.98
N LEU A 591 -0.08 5.35 28.51
CA LEU A 591 0.25 4.48 27.38
C LEU A 591 0.40 5.28 26.10
N LYS A 592 -0.50 6.23 25.84
CA LYS A 592 -0.41 7.17 24.72
C LYS A 592 0.91 7.95 24.74
N HIS A 593 1.34 8.43 25.91
CA HIS A 593 2.66 9.05 26.07
C HIS A 593 3.80 8.09 25.74
N ALA A 594 3.74 6.85 26.23
CA ALA A 594 4.75 5.83 25.93
C ALA A 594 4.84 5.49 24.44
N ILE A 595 3.70 5.42 23.73
CA ILE A 595 3.64 5.21 22.28
C ILE A 595 4.26 6.41 21.53
N MET A 596 3.95 7.64 21.96
CA MET A 596 4.53 8.84 21.36
C MET A 596 6.04 8.91 21.54
N GLU A 597 6.55 8.55 22.72
CA GLU A 597 8.00 8.50 22.99
C GLU A 597 8.70 7.48 22.09
N ASP A 598 8.11 6.30 21.92
CA ASP A 598 8.62 5.25 21.04
C ASP A 598 8.71 5.73 19.58
N MET A 599 7.64 6.35 19.06
CA MET A 599 7.62 6.94 17.72
C MET A 599 8.67 8.04 17.56
N VAL A 600 8.75 8.98 18.51
CA VAL A 600 9.71 10.10 18.44
C VAL A 600 11.15 9.59 18.50
N GLN A 601 11.42 8.55 19.30
CA GLN A 601 12.72 7.90 19.36
C GLN A 601 13.10 7.28 18.00
N LEU A 602 12.21 6.51 17.38
CA LEU A 602 12.38 5.97 16.03
C LEU A 602 12.58 7.06 14.98
N GLY A 603 11.86 8.17 15.12
CA GLY A 603 12.03 9.35 14.28
C GLY A 603 13.46 9.90 14.33
N LYS A 604 14.04 10.03 15.53
CA LYS A 604 15.42 10.54 15.71
C LYS A 604 16.44 9.58 15.11
N GLU A 605 16.27 8.29 15.36
CA GLU A 605 17.15 7.23 14.82
C GLU A 605 17.09 7.16 13.29
N SER A 606 15.93 7.50 12.70
CA SER A 606 15.73 7.55 11.25
C SER A 606 16.09 8.92 10.64
N GLY A 607 16.66 9.85 11.43
CA GLY A 607 17.14 11.14 10.96
C GLY A 607 16.08 12.23 10.76
N LEU A 608 14.90 12.11 11.39
CA LEU A 608 13.90 13.18 11.39
C LEU A 608 14.39 14.39 12.18
N HIS A 609 14.23 15.58 11.59
CA HIS A 609 14.52 16.83 12.27
C HIS A 609 13.54 17.10 13.41
N SER A 610 13.91 17.98 14.35
CA SER A 610 13.07 18.28 15.52
C SER A 610 11.70 18.86 15.18
N PHE A 611 11.57 19.50 14.01
CA PHE A 611 10.34 20.08 13.47
C PHE A 611 9.50 19.08 12.67
N GLU A 612 10.09 17.97 12.21
CA GLU A 612 9.39 16.84 11.59
C GLU A 612 8.79 15.89 12.64
N GLN A 613 9.04 16.16 13.93
CA GLN A 613 8.59 15.30 15.02
C GLN A 613 7.25 15.77 15.58
N VAL A 614 6.27 14.87 15.66
CA VAL A 614 4.97 15.16 16.30
C VAL A 614 5.17 15.55 17.76
N LYS A 615 4.41 16.55 18.22
CA LYS A 615 4.45 17.03 19.62
C LYS A 615 3.26 16.56 20.44
N ALA A 616 2.20 16.15 19.78
CA ALA A 616 1.01 15.60 20.41
C ALA A 616 0.36 14.58 19.47
N VAL A 617 -0.22 13.54 20.05
CA VAL A 617 -0.94 12.50 19.31
C VAL A 617 -2.29 12.22 19.96
N SER A 618 -3.25 11.75 19.19
CA SER A 618 -4.51 11.18 19.68
C SER A 618 -4.61 9.72 19.26
N ILE A 619 -5.16 8.87 20.12
CA ILE A 619 -5.38 7.45 19.83
C ILE A 619 -6.76 7.26 19.24
N HIS A 620 -6.86 6.51 18.14
CA HIS A 620 -8.11 6.14 17.49
C HIS A 620 -8.18 4.62 17.35
N SER A 621 -9.29 4.01 17.77
CA SER A 621 -9.41 2.55 17.86
C SER A 621 -9.83 1.86 16.55
N GLU A 622 -10.42 2.61 15.60
CA GLU A 622 -10.88 2.05 14.33
C GLU A 622 -9.80 2.20 13.24
N MET A 623 -9.61 1.15 12.43
CA MET A 623 -8.68 1.23 11.29
C MET A 623 -9.22 2.13 10.18
N PHE A 624 -8.33 2.92 9.56
CA PHE A 624 -8.64 3.57 8.30
C PHE A 624 -8.80 2.48 7.23
N SER A 625 -9.91 2.51 6.50
CA SER A 625 -10.27 1.51 5.51
C SER A 625 -10.83 2.15 4.24
N VAL A 626 -11.01 1.35 3.20
CA VAL A 626 -11.68 1.85 1.99
C VAL A 626 -13.20 1.95 2.25
N GLN A 627 -13.73 1.08 3.11
CA GLN A 627 -15.14 0.99 3.48
C GLN A 627 -15.61 2.23 4.26
N ASN A 628 -14.81 2.73 5.21
CA ASN A 628 -15.11 3.98 5.91
C ASN A 628 -14.67 5.23 5.14
N GLY A 629 -14.23 5.08 3.89
CA GLY A 629 -13.88 6.20 3.00
C GLY A 629 -12.61 6.95 3.39
N LEU A 630 -11.83 6.48 4.36
CA LEU A 630 -10.59 7.13 4.80
C LEU A 630 -9.36 6.72 3.97
N LEU A 631 -9.46 5.62 3.22
CA LEU A 631 -8.43 5.16 2.29
C LEU A 631 -8.91 5.12 0.83
N THR A 632 -7.97 5.26 -0.10
CA THR A 632 -8.18 4.96 -1.53
C THR A 632 -8.26 3.45 -1.77
N PRO A 633 -8.72 2.97 -2.94
CA PRO A 633 -8.75 1.54 -3.27
C PRO A 633 -7.35 0.91 -3.25
N THR A 634 -6.31 1.72 -3.45
CA THR A 634 -4.89 1.36 -3.35
C THR A 634 -4.32 1.50 -1.93
N LEU A 635 -5.18 1.62 -0.91
CA LEU A 635 -4.85 1.69 0.51
C LEU A 635 -4.04 2.92 0.95
N LYS A 636 -4.09 4.02 0.18
CA LYS A 636 -3.46 5.31 0.53
C LYS A 636 -4.39 6.18 1.37
N ALA A 637 -3.83 7.00 2.25
CA ALA A 637 -4.58 7.95 3.06
C ALA A 637 -5.30 9.01 2.21
N ARG A 638 -6.61 9.17 2.39
CA ARG A 638 -7.38 10.29 1.83
C ARG A 638 -7.29 11.50 2.77
N ARG A 639 -6.21 12.28 2.63
CA ARG A 639 -5.86 13.36 3.58
C ARG A 639 -6.96 14.42 3.81
N PRO A 640 -7.66 14.94 2.78
CA PRO A 640 -8.75 15.89 2.99
C PRO A 640 -9.88 15.31 3.84
N GLU A 641 -10.29 14.07 3.56
CA GLU A 641 -11.33 13.34 4.28
C GLU A 641 -10.88 13.00 5.71
N LEU A 642 -9.63 12.60 5.92
CA LEU A 642 -9.04 12.40 7.25
C LEU A 642 -8.98 13.69 8.06
N ARG A 643 -8.61 14.82 7.44
CA ARG A 643 -8.61 16.13 8.10
C ARG A 643 -10.00 16.52 8.57
N GLU A 644 -11.01 16.33 7.74
CA GLU A 644 -12.39 16.67 8.10
C GLU A 644 -12.93 15.71 9.17
N TYR A 645 -12.69 14.40 9.03
CA TYR A 645 -13.13 13.39 9.99
C TYR A 645 -12.52 13.60 11.38
N PHE A 646 -11.22 13.94 11.45
CA PHE A 646 -10.49 14.15 12.70
C PHE A 646 -10.37 15.62 13.12
N LYS A 647 -11.16 16.52 12.53
CA LYS A 647 -11.04 17.97 12.72
C LYS A 647 -11.03 18.37 14.20
N LYS A 648 -11.99 17.84 14.98
CA LYS A 648 -12.10 18.13 16.41
C LYS A 648 -10.88 17.66 17.19
N GLN A 649 -10.44 16.42 16.96
CA GLN A 649 -9.26 15.85 17.63
C GLN A 649 -8.01 16.65 17.30
N ILE A 650 -7.85 17.10 16.05
CA ILE A 650 -6.71 17.91 15.60
C ILE A 650 -6.73 19.28 16.31
N GLU A 651 -7.88 19.95 16.38
CA GLU A 651 -8.05 21.21 17.08
C GLU A 651 -7.72 21.07 18.58
N ASP A 652 -8.20 19.98 19.21
CA ASP A 652 -7.90 19.66 20.60
C ASP A 652 -6.37 19.49 20.80
N LEU A 653 -5.68 18.76 19.93
CA LEU A 653 -4.23 18.54 20.01
C LEU A 653 -3.42 19.83 19.93
N TYR A 654 -3.83 20.79 19.09
CA TYR A 654 -3.18 22.10 19.03
C TYR A 654 -3.50 22.97 20.25
N SER A 655 -4.74 22.91 20.76
CA SER A 655 -5.17 23.70 21.91
C SER A 655 -4.47 23.30 23.21
N ILE A 656 -4.19 22.00 23.40
CA ILE A 656 -3.57 21.43 24.61
C ILE A 656 -2.16 21.99 24.87
N GLN A 657 -1.44 22.48 23.85
CA GLN A 657 -0.07 23.01 24.00
C GLN A 657 0.06 24.53 24.04
N SER A 658 -1.03 25.29 23.81
CA SER A 658 -1.05 26.75 23.96
C SER A 658 -1.33 27.16 25.42
N ALA A 659 -0.36 27.04 26.31
CA ALA A 659 -0.46 27.61 27.67
C ALA A 659 -0.27 29.15 27.62
N LYS A 660 -1.16 29.90 28.28
CA LYS A 660 -1.09 31.38 28.36
C LYS A 660 -0.60 31.79 29.76
N VAL A 661 0.51 32.52 29.83
CA VAL A 661 0.99 33.16 31.06
C VAL A 661 0.64 34.63 31.00
N VAL A 662 -0.12 35.11 31.97
CA VAL A 662 -0.49 36.53 32.12
C VAL A 662 0.29 37.08 33.31
N ILE A 663 1.06 38.14 33.10
CA ILE A 663 1.79 38.84 34.16
C ILE A 663 1.10 40.18 34.36
N GLU A 664 0.34 40.32 35.45
CA GLU A 664 -0.22 41.59 35.89
C GLU A 664 0.78 42.26 36.84
N ILE A 665 1.00 43.57 36.70
CA ILE A 665 1.91 44.31 37.59
C ILE A 665 1.09 45.41 38.27
N GLU A 666 0.91 45.29 39.59
CA GLU A 666 0.23 46.30 40.41
C GLU A 666 1.27 47.29 40.97
N LEU A 667 0.94 48.58 40.92
CA LEU A 667 1.69 49.67 41.56
C LEU A 667 1.07 49.94 42.92
N ASN A 668 1.85 49.87 44.00
CA ASN A 668 1.39 50.36 45.30
C ASN A 668 1.68 51.87 45.46
N CYS A 669 1.08 52.49 46.47
CA CYS A 669 1.17 53.93 46.75
C CYS A 669 2.59 54.46 47.07
N ALA A 670 3.59 53.59 47.20
CA ALA A 670 5.00 53.92 47.41
C ALA A 670 5.86 53.73 46.15
N GLY A 671 5.26 53.46 44.98
CA GLY A 671 5.99 53.36 43.70
C GLY A 671 6.75 52.05 43.48
N ILE A 672 6.51 51.03 44.31
CA ILE A 672 7.14 49.71 44.21
C ILE A 672 6.30 48.81 43.30
N PHE A 673 6.92 48.20 42.29
CA PHE A 673 6.30 47.26 41.35
C PHE A 673 6.22 45.86 41.97
N ILE A 674 5.00 45.32 42.15
CA ILE A 674 4.82 43.93 42.61
C ILE A 674 4.25 43.12 41.45
N PRO A 675 5.03 42.20 40.84
CA PRO A 675 4.53 41.36 39.76
C PRO A 675 3.62 40.24 40.30
N LYS A 676 2.42 40.16 39.75
CA LYS A 676 1.43 39.11 40.00
C LYS A 676 1.37 38.21 38.76
N ILE A 677 2.01 37.04 38.86
CA ILE A 677 2.08 36.09 37.75
C ILE A 677 0.92 35.10 37.88
N GLN A 678 0.05 35.07 36.87
CA GLN A 678 -1.09 34.15 36.80
C GLN A 678 -0.91 33.19 35.62
N PHE A 679 -1.07 31.89 35.89
CA PHE A 679 -0.97 30.84 34.89
C PHE A 679 -2.37 30.37 34.51
N PHE A 680 -2.67 30.36 33.20
CA PHE A 680 -3.93 29.88 32.68
C PHE A 680 -3.70 28.68 31.75
N LYS A 681 -4.40 27.58 32.02
CA LYS A 681 -4.48 26.42 31.13
C LYS A 681 -5.97 26.08 30.94
N ASN A 682 -6.44 26.08 29.70
CA ASN A 682 -7.84 25.86 29.33
C ASN A 682 -8.85 26.80 30.03
N GLY A 683 -8.48 28.06 30.26
CA GLY A 683 -9.34 29.04 30.95
C GLY A 683 -9.38 28.91 32.47
N THR A 684 -8.73 27.89 33.05
CA THR A 684 -8.62 27.67 34.49
C THR A 684 -7.32 28.27 35.02
N GLN A 685 -7.41 29.01 36.14
CA GLN A 685 -6.27 29.63 36.81
C GLN A 685 -5.56 28.63 37.75
N TYR A 686 -4.24 28.56 37.66
CA TYR A 686 -3.39 27.68 38.48
C TYR A 686 -2.43 28.49 39.36
N SER A 687 -2.08 27.95 40.54
CA SER A 687 -1.15 28.62 41.45
C SER A 687 0.32 28.31 41.13
N LEU A 688 1.22 29.24 41.48
CA LEU A 688 2.66 29.14 41.16
C LEU A 688 3.34 27.89 41.77
N LYS A 689 2.75 27.31 42.83
CA LYS A 689 3.24 26.09 43.49
C LYS A 689 2.94 24.82 42.70
N GLU A 690 1.96 24.84 41.79
CA GLU A 690 1.44 23.64 41.13
C GLU A 690 2.15 23.31 39.81
N ILE A 691 2.87 24.26 39.20
CA ILE A 691 3.32 24.11 37.80
C ILE A 691 4.80 23.70 37.65
N CYS A 692 5.71 24.06 38.56
CA CYS A 692 7.06 23.48 38.62
C CYS A 692 7.88 24.06 39.80
N PRO A 693 8.59 23.25 40.62
CA PRO A 693 9.48 23.76 41.67
C PRO A 693 10.63 24.64 41.13
N PHE A 694 11.08 24.38 39.90
CA PHE A 694 12.27 25.03 39.32
C PHE A 694 12.02 26.50 38.90
N VAL A 695 10.79 26.86 38.51
CA VAL A 695 10.42 28.24 38.13
C VAL A 695 10.23 29.12 39.38
N ALA A 696 9.74 28.54 40.47
CA ALA A 696 9.61 29.24 41.76
C ALA A 696 10.99 29.63 42.33
N VAL A 697 12.02 28.80 42.14
CA VAL A 697 13.39 29.06 42.63
C VAL A 697 14.04 30.25 41.91
N VAL A 698 13.75 30.47 40.63
CA VAL A 698 14.31 31.59 39.85
C VAL A 698 13.58 32.91 40.15
N LEU A 699 12.28 32.87 40.46
CA LEU A 699 11.47 34.05 40.78
C LEU A 699 11.62 34.54 42.23
N LEU A 700 12.13 33.69 43.14
CA LEU A 700 12.36 34.03 44.56
C LEU A 700 13.73 34.65 44.84
N GLN A 701 14.54 34.97 43.82
CA GLN A 701 15.75 35.76 44.03
C GLN A 701 15.40 37.21 44.40
N LYS A 702 15.92 37.67 45.55
CA LYS A 702 15.77 39.03 46.10
C LYS A 702 16.05 40.16 45.10
N ASP A 703 16.80 39.88 44.04
CA ASP A 703 17.26 40.86 43.05
C ASP A 703 16.17 41.40 42.11
N LEU A 704 14.96 40.84 42.10
CA LEU A 704 13.87 41.32 41.25
C LEU A 704 13.15 42.56 41.81
N LEU A 705 13.28 42.84 43.11
CA LEU A 705 12.56 43.94 43.78
C LEU A 705 13.19 45.33 43.55
N GLU A 706 14.42 45.41 43.03
CA GLU A 706 15.13 46.68 42.75
C GLU A 706 15.31 46.98 41.25
N MET A 707 14.77 46.16 40.35
CA MET A 707 14.97 46.32 38.91
C MET A 707 13.88 47.17 38.24
N SER A 708 14.28 48.04 37.30
CA SER A 708 13.33 48.79 36.46
C SER A 708 12.47 47.87 35.58
N TYR A 709 11.21 48.23 35.36
CA TYR A 709 10.20 47.49 34.57
C TYR A 709 10.75 46.85 33.27
N MET A 710 11.50 47.60 32.46
CA MET A 710 12.05 47.11 31.19
C MET A 710 13.11 46.00 31.36
N LYS A 711 13.92 46.07 32.42
CA LYS A 711 14.94 45.04 32.71
C LYS A 711 14.33 43.76 33.27
N ILE A 712 13.20 43.84 33.97
CA ILE A 712 12.46 42.66 34.44
C ILE A 712 11.88 41.89 33.24
N ILE A 713 11.27 42.60 32.28
CA ILE A 713 10.74 42.02 31.04
C ILE A 713 11.85 41.35 30.24
N GLU A 714 12.99 42.04 30.05
CA GLU A 714 14.12 41.51 29.28
C GLU A 714 14.77 40.26 29.92
N LYS A 715 14.80 40.19 31.25
CA LYS A 715 15.35 39.04 31.99
C LYS A 715 14.37 37.85 31.95
N LEU A 716 13.07 38.09 32.08
CA LEU A 716 12.03 37.07 31.95
C LEU A 716 11.94 36.50 30.52
N SER A 717 12.09 37.34 29.49
CA SER A 717 12.11 36.91 28.08
C SER A 717 13.36 36.09 27.72
N LYS A 718 14.45 36.24 28.47
CA LYS A 718 15.68 35.42 28.32
C LYS A 718 15.57 34.05 29.02
N ILE A 719 14.81 33.97 30.12
CA ILE A 719 14.61 32.72 30.88
C ILE A 719 13.57 31.82 30.21
N VAL A 720 12.52 32.40 29.61
CA VAL A 720 11.49 31.65 28.89
C VAL A 720 11.74 31.79 27.39
N LYS A 721 12.16 30.69 26.72
CA LYS A 721 12.50 30.71 25.28
C LYS A 721 11.40 31.40 24.43
N PRO A 722 11.75 32.13 23.36
CA PRO A 722 10.86 33.09 22.69
C PRO A 722 9.59 32.50 22.04
N ASN A 723 9.50 31.18 21.87
CA ASN A 723 8.44 30.54 21.08
C ASN A 723 7.27 29.97 21.91
N ARG A 724 7.10 30.39 23.18
CA ARG A 724 6.06 29.81 24.05
C ARG A 724 5.04 30.78 24.65
N LEU A 725 5.16 32.10 24.46
CA LEU A 725 4.21 33.06 25.07
C LEU A 725 3.97 34.33 24.25
N ASN A 726 2.69 34.70 24.09
CA ASN A 726 2.25 36.03 23.66
C ASN A 726 2.10 36.92 24.91
N VAL A 727 2.95 37.93 25.06
CA VAL A 727 2.86 38.91 26.15
C VAL A 727 1.97 40.07 25.68
N VAL A 728 0.79 40.23 26.28
CA VAL A 728 -0.13 41.34 25.99
C VAL A 728 -0.12 42.30 27.19
N PRO A 729 0.33 43.56 27.04
CA PRO A 729 0.26 44.53 28.13
C PRO A 729 -1.20 45.01 28.30
N THR A 730 -1.76 44.86 29.50
CA THR A 730 -3.08 45.41 29.85
C THR A 730 -2.96 46.74 30.60
N LYS A 731 -3.85 47.68 30.29
CA LYS A 731 -3.86 49.09 30.74
C LYS A 731 -4.03 49.25 32.27
N ARG A 732 -3.46 50.33 32.82
CA ARG A 732 -3.72 50.84 34.19
C ARG A 732 -5.22 51.08 34.42
N LYS A 733 -5.76 50.58 35.53
CA LYS A 733 -7.03 51.06 36.08
C LYS A 733 -6.81 52.48 36.63
N GLY A 734 -7.35 53.50 35.97
CA GLY A 734 -7.39 54.86 36.51
C GLY A 734 -7.36 56.01 35.50
N ASP A 735 -6.95 55.79 34.25
CA ASP A 735 -6.89 56.90 33.28
C ASP A 735 -8.23 57.08 32.57
N SER A 736 -8.87 58.22 32.84
CA SER A 736 -10.02 58.73 32.08
C SER A 736 -9.60 59.15 30.67
N ILE A 737 -10.58 59.09 29.76
CA ILE A 737 -10.47 59.19 28.31
C ILE A 737 -9.99 60.58 27.85
N SER A 738 -8.97 60.62 27.01
CA SER A 738 -8.91 61.43 25.78
C SER A 738 -7.98 60.76 24.77
#